data_AF-A0A661VUV0-F1
#
_entry.id   AF-A0A661VUV0-F1
#
_cell.length_a   1.000
_cell.length_b   1.000
_cell.length_c   1.000
_cell.angle_alpha   90.00
_cell.angle_beta   90.00
_cell.angle_gamma   90.00
#
_symmetry.space_group_name_H-M   'P 1'
#
loop_
_entity.id
_entity.type
_entity.pdbx_description
1 polymer ?
#
loop_
_entity_poly.entity_id
_entity_poly.type
_entity_poly.pdbx_seq_one_letter_code
_entity_poly.pdbx_strand_id
1 'polypeptide(L)'
;AVEGGSAGIATDGEYLYIPSEIKPNTLLKLDKQGNVVDEIHFEAPSGPTITWDGTHFWTGGGNVIQKWTPDGKLVGMIYAPAVETWDMAWGDGYLWTINRTCEEWNDAKVFQVEVLNDSIEPTPLTVTIDADQIGEPISPYLYGAFIEHQGRCIYDGIWAEMLQDRKFYYPVNYYFPWGEKKHKSPWRANEFDTVVMMDTEHSYVGEHTPRIDLDRQKPRGIVQEGLGLRQGEEYEGYVVLSGSGSISVEVSLVWGPGPEDRQTVTIDGLGDEYTRRPFHFTAGADTDDGRLEIIGRGEGAFYIGTASLMPADNINGMRADTIALLKGIGFTVYRWPGGLFVNDYDWRQAIGDRDLRPPRLNRAYWSEDVESNDFGLDEFMALCEEVGAEPYVVVSSSGPDDDIMAAEEVEYLNGSTDTPMGTLRAANGHPEPYNVRFWGIGNEMWFVPLEDYIEQHNRIAEAMWAVDPSIKLVAVGGVGFEGLPGDGDWAEGMLTYCADYMNLISEHIYGGSSPGLIEHADSIASIVRGLVEAHREYRERLESLQDKDIRLAFDEWNYSWEDRHEIYGEAGPRYYFKDALGIAQGLHEMFRNSDMVFMANIHPVNVHGQIKTTKTDAAIEATGLVLGLYRHHFGTLPVAVGSDTEPLDVVAAWNEEHSALTVAVVNPTEEEHTITLALEGAVLTDAGQMWVIAHSDPMVYNEPGQPPRVVIEEIPLDAVSNELNVPPLSISLYELPAR
;
A
#
# COMPACT_ATOMS: atom_id res chain seq x y z
N ALA A 1 -4.05 -27.75 55.76
CA ALA A 1 -4.28 -26.61 54.85
C ALA A 1 -3.09 -25.69 55.03
N VAL A 2 -2.10 -25.80 54.15
CA VAL A 2 -1.04 -24.79 54.05
C VAL A 2 -1.72 -23.61 53.36
N GLU A 3 -1.73 -22.44 54.00
CA GLU A 3 -2.13 -21.20 53.31
C GLU A 3 -1.21 -21.02 52.09
N GLY A 4 -1.76 -20.90 50.89
CA GLY A 4 -1.01 -20.52 49.68
C GLY A 4 -0.70 -21.61 48.65
N GLY A 5 -1.64 -22.51 48.33
CA GLY A 5 -1.55 -23.40 47.17
C GLY A 5 -2.46 -22.93 46.02
N SER A 6 -1.98 -22.98 44.78
CA SER A 6 -2.69 -22.51 43.57
C SER A 6 -3.59 -23.59 42.93
N ALA A 7 -4.12 -23.32 41.74
CA ALA A 7 -5.12 -24.13 41.03
C ALA A 7 -4.68 -25.55 40.60
N GLY A 8 -3.39 -25.90 40.64
CA GLY A 8 -2.88 -27.20 40.17
C GLY A 8 -2.39 -28.16 41.26
N ILE A 9 -2.52 -29.47 41.03
CA ILE A 9 -1.93 -30.51 41.87
C ILE A 9 -1.38 -31.66 41.01
N ALA A 10 -0.17 -32.11 41.32
CA ALA A 10 0.45 -33.27 40.69
C ALA A 10 0.87 -34.31 41.73
N THR A 11 1.07 -35.54 41.31
CA THR A 11 1.61 -36.61 42.15
C THR A 11 2.55 -37.51 41.36
N ASP A 12 3.65 -37.91 41.98
CA ASP A 12 4.54 -38.97 41.48
C ASP A 12 4.17 -40.36 42.07
N GLY A 13 3.06 -40.44 42.83
CA GLY A 13 2.60 -41.63 43.55
C GLY A 13 3.14 -41.76 44.98
N GLU A 14 4.21 -41.04 45.34
CA GLU A 14 4.77 -40.99 46.69
C GLU A 14 4.40 -39.69 47.41
N TYR A 15 4.51 -38.56 46.71
CA TYR A 15 4.29 -37.21 47.20
C TYR A 15 3.20 -36.47 46.39
N LEU A 16 2.67 -35.42 47.00
CA LEU A 16 1.82 -34.44 46.33
C LEU A 16 2.63 -33.17 46.07
N TYR A 17 2.41 -32.55 44.91
CA TYR A 17 3.10 -31.35 44.48
C TYR A 17 2.07 -30.27 44.17
N ILE A 18 2.23 -29.09 44.78
CA ILE A 18 1.28 -27.97 44.65
C ILE A 18 2.06 -26.67 44.43
N PRO A 19 1.80 -25.90 43.37
CA PRO A 19 2.49 -24.63 43.16
C PRO A 19 2.08 -23.63 44.25
N SER A 20 3.03 -22.84 44.73
CA SER A 20 2.82 -21.89 45.82
C SER A 20 2.27 -20.55 45.29
N GLU A 21 1.18 -20.07 45.88
CA GLU A 21 0.65 -18.72 45.64
C GLU A 21 1.42 -17.63 46.40
N ILE A 22 2.14 -18.02 47.47
CA ILE A 22 2.85 -17.07 48.34
C ILE A 22 4.32 -16.93 47.94
N LYS A 23 4.91 -18.03 47.46
CA LYS A 23 6.30 -18.06 46.99
C LYS A 23 6.31 -18.20 45.45
N PRO A 24 6.66 -17.15 44.70
CA PRO A 24 6.72 -17.25 43.25
C PRO A 24 7.70 -18.34 42.82
N ASN A 25 7.38 -19.00 41.70
CA ASN A 25 8.22 -20.01 41.05
C ASN A 25 8.59 -21.17 41.99
N THR A 26 7.69 -21.53 42.91
CA THR A 26 7.98 -22.54 43.93
C THR A 26 6.91 -23.61 43.92
N LEU A 27 7.34 -24.86 43.87
CA LEU A 27 6.52 -26.04 44.00
C LEU A 27 6.70 -26.65 45.39
N LEU A 28 5.62 -26.72 46.16
CA LEU A 28 5.64 -27.35 47.48
C LEU A 28 5.52 -28.86 47.31
N LYS A 29 6.41 -29.62 47.94
CA LYS A 29 6.35 -31.08 48.01
C LYS A 29 5.76 -31.50 49.35
N LEU A 30 4.66 -32.24 49.31
CA LEU A 30 3.91 -32.66 50.48
C LEU A 30 3.93 -34.19 50.64
N ASP A 31 4.04 -34.66 51.89
CA ASP A 31 3.82 -36.05 52.22
C ASP A 31 2.32 -36.43 52.18
N LYS A 32 2.02 -37.73 52.36
CA LYS A 32 0.64 -38.25 52.37
C LYS A 32 -0.21 -37.73 53.54
N GLN A 33 0.40 -37.07 54.51
CA GLN A 33 -0.28 -36.43 55.64
C GLN A 33 -0.50 -34.93 55.39
N GLY A 34 -0.03 -34.40 54.25
CA GLY A 34 -0.15 -33.00 53.88
C GLY A 34 0.87 -32.09 54.54
N ASN A 35 1.98 -32.61 55.07
CA ASN A 35 3.09 -31.81 55.57
C ASN A 35 4.03 -31.46 54.41
N VAL A 36 4.48 -30.20 54.34
CA VAL A 36 5.54 -29.80 53.40
C VAL A 36 6.84 -30.44 53.86
N VAL A 37 7.42 -31.28 53.00
CA VAL A 37 8.68 -31.97 53.24
C VAL A 37 9.84 -31.40 52.41
N ASP A 38 9.52 -30.66 51.34
CA ASP A 38 10.51 -29.99 50.50
C ASP A 38 9.89 -28.84 49.69
N GLU A 39 10.74 -27.99 49.11
CA GLU A 39 10.37 -26.90 48.20
C GLU A 39 11.27 -26.93 46.96
N ILE A 40 10.68 -27.03 45.77
CA ILE A 40 11.40 -27.03 44.49
C ILE A 40 11.25 -25.65 43.87
N HIS A 41 12.37 -25.02 43.48
CA HIS A 41 12.36 -23.69 42.89
C HIS A 41 12.58 -23.79 41.38
N PHE A 42 11.69 -23.17 40.60
CA PHE A 42 11.78 -23.12 39.14
C PHE A 42 12.67 -21.97 38.68
N GLU A 43 13.54 -22.24 37.70
CA GLU A 43 14.48 -21.26 37.13
C GLU A 43 13.80 -20.09 36.40
N ALA A 44 12.53 -20.23 36.02
CA ALA A 44 11.72 -19.18 35.42
C ALA A 44 10.28 -19.20 35.99
N PRO A 45 9.43 -18.19 35.68
CA PRO A 45 8.06 -18.16 36.13
C PRO A 45 7.28 -19.42 35.74
N SER A 46 6.77 -20.15 36.73
CA SER A 46 5.87 -21.28 36.52
C SER A 46 4.43 -20.83 36.61
N GLY A 47 3.59 -21.30 35.70
CA GLY A 47 2.15 -21.05 35.76
C GLY A 47 1.46 -21.77 36.93
N PRO A 48 0.18 -21.43 37.21
CA PRO A 48 -0.55 -21.92 38.39
C PRO A 48 -0.99 -23.38 38.27
N THR A 49 -0.88 -23.98 37.08
CA THR A 49 -1.28 -25.35 36.77
C THR A 49 -0.07 -26.27 36.74
N ILE A 50 -0.25 -27.54 37.10
CA ILE A 50 0.84 -28.50 37.07
C ILE A 50 0.35 -29.92 36.78
N THR A 51 1.14 -30.68 36.02
CA THR A 51 1.02 -32.13 35.92
C THR A 51 2.38 -32.82 35.95
N TRP A 52 2.39 -34.15 36.02
CA TRP A 52 3.60 -34.97 36.11
C TRP A 52 3.54 -36.10 35.09
N ASP A 53 4.55 -36.19 34.22
CA ASP A 53 4.58 -37.17 33.13
C ASP A 53 5.19 -38.53 33.50
N GLY A 54 5.66 -38.67 34.75
CA GLY A 54 6.46 -39.81 35.21
C GLY A 54 7.94 -39.47 35.42
N THR A 55 8.42 -38.39 34.80
CA THR A 55 9.83 -37.96 34.80
C THR A 55 10.03 -36.46 34.98
N HIS A 56 9.11 -35.64 34.50
CA HIS A 56 9.16 -34.18 34.50
C HIS A 56 7.85 -33.57 34.97
N PHE A 57 7.95 -32.39 35.56
CA PHE A 57 6.80 -31.54 35.82
C PHE A 57 6.47 -30.74 34.58
N TRP A 58 5.18 -30.58 34.32
CA TRP A 58 4.69 -29.68 33.28
C TRP A 58 3.88 -28.59 33.95
N THR A 59 4.14 -27.32 33.63
CA THR A 59 3.34 -26.19 34.15
C THR A 59 2.83 -25.33 33.02
N GLY A 60 1.56 -24.91 33.10
CA GLY A 60 0.94 -24.03 32.10
C GLY A 60 0.64 -22.65 32.68
N GLY A 61 1.03 -21.60 31.96
CA GLY A 61 0.77 -20.20 32.30
C GLY A 61 0.78 -19.31 31.06
N GLY A 62 -0.32 -18.60 30.81
CA GLY A 62 -0.50 -17.89 29.53
C GLY A 62 -0.60 -18.87 28.35
N ASN A 63 0.04 -18.54 27.23
CA ASN A 63 0.06 -19.35 26.00
C ASN A 63 1.23 -20.35 25.93
N VAL A 64 1.92 -20.59 27.04
CA VAL A 64 3.11 -21.45 27.09
C VAL A 64 2.94 -22.55 28.13
N ILE A 65 3.39 -23.76 27.77
CA ILE A 65 3.49 -24.92 28.65
C ILE A 65 4.96 -25.31 28.76
N GLN A 66 5.46 -25.32 29.98
CA GLN A 66 6.88 -25.53 30.30
C GLN A 66 7.09 -26.88 30.95
N LYS A 67 8.21 -27.52 30.59
CA LYS A 67 8.66 -28.82 31.11
C LYS A 67 9.88 -28.64 31.99
N TRP A 68 9.80 -29.19 33.19
CA TRP A 68 10.78 -29.01 34.25
C TRP A 68 11.31 -30.33 34.77
N THR A 69 12.59 -30.35 35.09
CA THR A 69 13.19 -31.44 35.86
C THR A 69 12.68 -31.43 37.32
N PRO A 70 12.82 -32.55 38.05
CA PRO A 70 12.42 -32.61 39.46
C PRO A 70 13.14 -31.64 40.39
N ASP A 71 14.32 -31.14 39.99
CA ASP A 71 15.09 -30.11 40.69
C ASP A 71 14.78 -28.67 40.23
N GLY A 72 13.81 -28.50 39.30
CA GLY A 72 13.28 -27.20 38.92
C GLY A 72 13.95 -26.51 37.72
N LYS A 73 14.69 -27.27 36.89
CA LYS A 73 15.32 -26.73 35.69
C LYS A 73 14.41 -26.81 34.49
N LEU A 74 14.38 -25.76 33.68
CA LEU A 74 13.62 -25.76 32.43
C LEU A 74 14.36 -26.64 31.41
N VAL A 75 13.69 -27.64 30.87
CA VAL A 75 14.26 -28.56 29.86
C VAL A 75 13.40 -28.72 28.63
N GLY A 76 12.18 -28.17 28.66
CA GLY A 76 11.35 -28.12 27.49
C GLY A 76 10.26 -27.08 27.55
N MET A 77 9.73 -26.74 26.38
CA MET A 77 8.67 -25.77 26.22
C MET A 77 7.86 -26.06 24.96
N ILE A 78 6.55 -25.91 25.05
CA ILE A 78 5.66 -25.93 23.89
C ILE A 78 4.67 -24.76 24.00
N TYR A 79 4.16 -24.32 22.85
CA TYR A 79 3.02 -23.41 22.83
C TYR A 79 1.73 -24.17 23.09
N ALA A 80 0.85 -23.53 23.85
CA ALA A 80 -0.44 -24.12 24.15
C ALA A 80 -1.35 -24.03 22.91
N PRO A 81 -2.24 -25.01 22.65
CA PRO A 81 -3.07 -25.04 21.44
C PRO A 81 -4.03 -23.84 21.28
N ALA A 82 -4.29 -23.12 22.36
CA ALA A 82 -5.10 -21.91 22.40
C ALA A 82 -4.66 -21.02 23.58
N VAL A 83 -5.33 -19.89 23.76
CA VAL A 83 -4.98 -18.87 24.76
C VAL A 83 -5.15 -19.41 26.18
N GLU A 84 -4.22 -19.11 27.09
CA GLU A 84 -4.32 -19.42 28.52
C GLU A 84 -4.62 -20.88 28.88
N THR A 85 -3.59 -21.64 29.28
CA THR A 85 -3.79 -22.98 29.85
C THR A 85 -4.34 -22.91 31.27
N TRP A 86 -5.58 -23.35 31.47
CA TRP A 86 -6.31 -23.30 32.75
C TRP A 86 -6.09 -24.52 33.63
N ASP A 87 -5.90 -25.69 33.04
CA ASP A 87 -5.53 -26.92 33.76
C ASP A 87 -4.87 -27.93 32.82
N MET A 88 -4.15 -28.90 33.40
CA MET A 88 -3.43 -29.92 32.65
C MET A 88 -3.43 -31.27 33.35
N ALA A 89 -3.44 -32.33 32.56
CA ALA A 89 -3.25 -33.69 33.04
C ALA A 89 -2.37 -34.48 32.07
N TRP A 90 -1.46 -35.29 32.60
CA TRP A 90 -0.74 -36.27 31.80
C TRP A 90 -1.44 -37.63 31.88
N GLY A 91 -1.68 -38.26 30.73
CA GLY A 91 -2.36 -39.54 30.66
C GLY A 91 -2.30 -40.18 29.27
N ASP A 92 -2.18 -41.50 29.22
CA ASP A 92 -2.16 -42.30 27.99
C ASP A 92 -1.06 -41.89 26.97
N GLY A 93 0.02 -41.28 27.45
CA GLY A 93 1.13 -40.79 26.62
C GLY A 93 0.91 -39.40 26.01
N TYR A 94 -0.17 -38.73 26.38
CA TYR A 94 -0.51 -37.38 25.91
C TYR A 94 -0.51 -36.38 27.06
N LEU A 95 -0.25 -35.11 26.71
CA LEU A 95 -0.56 -33.98 27.56
C LEU A 95 -1.99 -33.52 27.24
N TRP A 96 -2.88 -33.58 28.23
CA TRP A 96 -4.25 -33.09 28.12
C TRP A 96 -4.31 -31.69 28.71
N THR A 97 -4.86 -30.74 27.97
CA THR A 97 -4.94 -29.35 28.42
C THR A 97 -6.36 -28.82 28.30
N ILE A 98 -6.72 -27.91 29.20
CA ILE A 98 -7.92 -27.10 29.08
C ILE A 98 -7.47 -25.69 28.76
N ASN A 99 -7.82 -25.19 27.58
CA ASN A 99 -7.42 -23.87 27.11
C ASN A 99 -8.63 -23.04 26.73
N ARG A 100 -8.49 -21.71 26.83
CA ARG A 100 -9.49 -20.73 26.38
C ARG A 100 -9.35 -20.51 24.87
N THR A 101 -10.44 -20.63 24.13
CA THR A 101 -10.50 -20.18 22.73
C THR A 101 -10.82 -18.68 22.69
N CYS A 102 -10.28 -17.95 21.71
CA CYS A 102 -10.35 -16.47 21.61
C CYS A 102 -11.76 -15.90 21.35
N GLU A 103 -12.80 -16.73 21.34
CA GLU A 103 -14.15 -16.37 20.92
C GLU A 103 -14.99 -15.76 22.06
N GLU A 104 -14.93 -16.29 23.30
CA GLU A 104 -15.62 -15.74 24.50
C GLU A 104 -14.91 -16.13 25.82
N TRP A 105 -15.08 -15.37 26.91
CA TRP A 105 -14.44 -15.66 28.23
C TRP A 105 -14.85 -17.04 28.81
N ASN A 106 -15.98 -17.61 28.41
CA ASN A 106 -16.50 -18.87 28.95
C ASN A 106 -16.34 -20.09 28.01
N ASP A 107 -15.58 -19.97 26.91
CA ASP A 107 -15.38 -21.10 25.98
C ASP A 107 -14.03 -21.80 26.20
N ALA A 108 -13.99 -22.72 27.16
CA ALA A 108 -12.84 -23.59 27.36
C ALA A 108 -13.00 -24.90 26.58
N LYS A 109 -11.98 -25.28 25.80
CA LYS A 109 -11.92 -26.57 25.10
C LYS A 109 -10.86 -27.48 25.74
N VAL A 110 -11.10 -28.79 25.64
CA VAL A 110 -10.14 -29.82 26.04
C VAL A 110 -9.34 -30.23 24.81
N PHE A 111 -8.02 -30.16 24.90
CA PHE A 111 -7.10 -30.59 23.86
C PHE A 111 -6.35 -31.84 24.29
N GLN A 112 -6.19 -32.78 23.35
CA GLN A 112 -5.23 -33.86 23.45
C GLN A 112 -3.98 -33.41 22.69
N VAL A 113 -2.87 -33.20 23.39
CA VAL A 113 -1.61 -32.71 22.82
C VAL A 113 -0.62 -33.85 22.71
N GLU A 114 -0.24 -34.17 21.47
CA GLU A 114 0.91 -35.00 21.17
C GLU A 114 2.17 -34.12 21.16
N VAL A 115 3.08 -34.38 22.09
CA VAL A 115 4.33 -33.61 22.20
C VAL A 115 5.35 -34.21 21.24
N LEU A 116 5.49 -33.61 20.06
CA LEU A 116 6.45 -34.05 19.04
C LEU A 116 7.88 -33.60 19.35
N ASN A 117 8.03 -32.33 19.74
CA ASN A 117 9.29 -31.74 20.16
C ASN A 117 9.02 -30.70 21.25
N ASP A 118 9.61 -30.88 22.41
CA ASP A 118 9.59 -29.92 23.51
C ASP A 118 10.98 -29.38 23.82
N SER A 119 12.01 -29.68 23.02
CA SER A 119 13.38 -29.24 23.25
C SER A 119 13.49 -27.72 23.25
N ILE A 120 14.22 -27.18 24.24
CA ILE A 120 14.65 -25.76 24.23
C ILE A 120 15.89 -25.52 23.36
N GLU A 121 16.52 -26.57 22.82
CA GLU A 121 17.59 -26.40 21.84
C GLU A 121 17.02 -26.17 20.44
N PRO A 122 17.47 -25.12 19.72
CA PRO A 122 17.00 -24.84 18.36
C PRO A 122 17.29 -26.06 17.48
N THR A 123 16.23 -26.65 16.96
CA THR A 123 16.36 -27.77 16.03
C THR A 123 16.68 -27.17 14.66
N PRO A 124 17.76 -27.59 13.97
CA PRO A 124 18.03 -27.10 12.62
C PRO A 124 16.85 -27.42 11.71
N LEU A 125 16.20 -26.38 11.18
CA LEU A 125 15.03 -26.54 10.33
C LEU A 125 15.51 -26.96 8.94
N THR A 126 15.13 -28.16 8.48
CA THR A 126 15.53 -28.63 7.15
C THR A 126 14.48 -28.25 6.12
N VAL A 127 14.84 -27.37 5.19
CA VAL A 127 13.96 -26.94 4.09
C VAL A 127 14.29 -27.78 2.85
N THR A 128 13.32 -28.55 2.38
CA THR A 128 13.47 -29.29 1.11
C THR A 128 13.10 -28.39 -0.05
N ILE A 129 13.95 -28.33 -1.07
CA ILE A 129 13.68 -27.61 -2.32
C ILE A 129 13.90 -28.58 -3.48
N ASP A 130 12.84 -28.84 -4.25
CA ASP A 130 12.91 -29.61 -5.49
C ASP A 130 13.01 -28.65 -6.67
N ALA A 131 14.25 -28.42 -7.11
CA ALA A 131 14.57 -27.48 -8.16
C ALA A 131 14.20 -27.98 -9.58
N ASP A 132 13.84 -29.26 -9.72
CA ASP A 132 13.33 -29.83 -10.97
C ASP A 132 11.80 -29.63 -11.11
N GLN A 133 11.09 -29.41 -10.00
CA GLN A 133 9.66 -29.09 -9.99
C GLN A 133 9.42 -27.59 -10.14
N ILE A 134 9.53 -27.11 -11.38
CA ILE A 134 9.32 -25.71 -11.74
C ILE A 134 7.83 -25.44 -11.99
N GLY A 135 7.28 -24.41 -11.34
CA GLY A 135 5.92 -23.92 -11.52
C GLY A 135 5.75 -23.00 -12.74
N GLU A 136 4.57 -22.39 -12.86
CA GLU A 136 4.34 -21.34 -13.87
C GLU A 136 5.26 -20.14 -13.58
N PRO A 137 5.86 -19.47 -14.59
CA PRO A 137 6.66 -18.28 -14.35
C PRO A 137 5.88 -17.18 -13.63
N ILE A 138 6.51 -16.58 -12.63
CA ILE A 138 5.99 -15.41 -11.94
C ILE A 138 5.83 -14.27 -12.95
N SER A 139 4.61 -13.77 -13.08
CA SER A 139 4.33 -12.66 -13.98
C SER A 139 5.09 -11.40 -13.53
N PRO A 140 5.73 -10.67 -14.45
CA PRO A 140 6.36 -9.39 -14.12
C PRO A 140 5.35 -8.36 -13.59
N TYR A 141 4.06 -8.53 -13.89
CA TYR A 141 2.97 -7.63 -13.48
C TYR A 141 2.50 -7.85 -12.03
N LEU A 142 3.10 -8.77 -11.26
CA LEU A 142 2.88 -8.84 -9.81
C LEU A 142 3.47 -7.63 -9.06
N TYR A 143 4.45 -6.95 -9.66
CA TYR A 143 5.05 -5.74 -9.11
C TYR A 143 4.38 -4.51 -9.73
N GLY A 144 3.05 -4.40 -9.60
CA GLY A 144 2.28 -3.27 -10.12
C GLY A 144 1.98 -2.21 -9.05
N ALA A 145 1.68 -1.01 -9.52
CA ALA A 145 1.21 0.11 -8.70
C ALA A 145 -0.24 0.46 -9.05
N PHE A 146 -0.96 1.04 -8.08
CA PHE A 146 -2.29 1.60 -8.27
C PHE A 146 -2.32 3.06 -7.81
N ILE A 147 -2.70 3.99 -8.68
CA ILE A 147 -2.82 5.41 -8.34
C ILE A 147 -4.20 5.95 -8.71
N GLU A 148 -4.65 6.90 -7.91
CA GLU A 148 -5.95 7.53 -8.08
C GLU A 148 -5.95 8.94 -7.50
N HIS A 149 -6.99 9.70 -7.85
CA HIS A 149 -7.25 11.01 -7.28
C HIS A 149 -7.91 10.87 -5.90
N GLN A 150 -7.18 10.29 -4.94
CA GLN A 150 -7.56 10.20 -3.53
C GLN A 150 -6.48 10.84 -2.67
N GLY A 151 -6.90 11.50 -1.59
CA GLY A 151 -6.02 12.08 -0.58
C GLY A 151 -4.83 12.84 -1.19
N ARG A 152 -3.62 12.45 -0.80
CA ARG A 152 -2.36 13.06 -1.29
C ARG A 152 -1.54 12.13 -2.18
N CYS A 153 -2.18 11.21 -2.91
CA CYS A 153 -1.47 10.29 -3.81
C CYS A 153 -0.85 11.05 -4.99
N ILE A 154 -1.70 11.71 -5.78
CA ILE A 154 -1.27 12.51 -6.93
C ILE A 154 -0.83 13.90 -6.46
N TYR A 155 -1.75 14.72 -5.96
CA TYR A 155 -1.43 16.05 -5.44
C TYR A 155 -0.72 15.96 -4.08
N ASP A 156 0.30 16.80 -3.86
CA ASP A 156 1.24 16.71 -2.73
C ASP A 156 2.10 15.43 -2.66
N GLY A 157 1.92 14.47 -3.59
CA GLY A 157 2.62 13.18 -3.63
C GLY A 157 3.48 12.97 -4.88
N ILE A 158 2.85 12.67 -6.02
CA ILE A 158 3.51 12.47 -7.31
C ILE A 158 3.68 13.79 -8.06
N TRP A 159 2.63 14.61 -8.08
CA TRP A 159 2.59 15.89 -8.79
C TRP A 159 3.26 17.01 -8.00
N ALA A 160 4.06 17.83 -8.68
CA ALA A 160 4.92 18.83 -8.05
C ALA A 160 4.24 20.20 -7.84
N GLU A 161 3.00 20.38 -8.29
CA GLU A 161 2.27 21.63 -8.08
C GLU A 161 2.11 21.90 -6.57
N MET A 162 2.60 23.06 -6.14
CA MET A 162 2.57 23.47 -4.74
C MET A 162 1.33 24.27 -4.38
N LEU A 163 0.62 24.83 -5.36
CA LEU A 163 -0.56 25.65 -5.14
C LEU A 163 -1.83 24.81 -5.20
N GLN A 164 -2.59 24.86 -4.12
CA GLN A 164 -3.93 24.28 -4.06
C GLN A 164 -4.95 25.26 -4.65
N ASP A 165 -6.06 24.71 -5.17
CA ASP A 165 -7.16 25.48 -5.77
C ASP A 165 -6.67 26.53 -6.79
N ARG A 166 -5.65 26.16 -7.57
CA ARG A 166 -4.92 27.09 -8.44
C ARG A 166 -5.71 27.67 -9.62
N LYS A 167 -6.92 27.14 -9.85
CA LYS A 167 -7.91 27.59 -10.83
C LYS A 167 -9.13 28.24 -10.18
N PHE A 168 -9.07 28.48 -8.86
CA PHE A 168 -10.09 29.21 -8.09
C PHE A 168 -11.49 28.60 -8.22
N TYR A 169 -11.62 27.31 -7.97
CA TYR A 169 -12.93 26.66 -7.84
C TYR A 169 -13.71 27.26 -6.66
N TYR A 170 -13.03 27.47 -5.53
CA TYR A 170 -13.63 28.14 -4.40
C TYR A 170 -13.43 29.66 -4.48
N PRO A 171 -14.45 30.45 -4.12
CA PRO A 171 -14.30 31.90 -4.06
C PRO A 171 -13.29 32.30 -2.98
N VAL A 172 -12.40 33.24 -3.32
CA VAL A 172 -11.32 33.75 -2.44
C VAL A 172 -11.84 34.64 -1.28
N ASN A 173 -13.14 34.94 -1.25
CA ASN A 173 -13.71 35.97 -0.39
C ASN A 173 -13.95 35.57 1.08
N TYR A 174 -13.53 36.44 1.99
CA TYR A 174 -13.77 36.32 3.45
C TYR A 174 -15.19 36.68 3.89
N TYR A 175 -15.94 37.48 3.11
CA TYR A 175 -17.27 37.98 3.50
C TYR A 175 -18.41 37.26 2.77
N PHE A 176 -18.87 36.13 3.33
CA PHE A 176 -20.19 35.58 3.03
C PHE A 176 -21.18 35.97 4.15
N PRO A 177 -22.25 36.75 3.88
CA PRO A 177 -23.16 37.25 4.91
C PRO A 177 -24.17 36.21 5.44
N TRP A 178 -24.05 34.92 5.12
CA TRP A 178 -25.00 33.89 5.53
C TRP A 178 -24.35 32.56 5.94
N GLY A 179 -23.91 32.48 7.20
CA GLY A 179 -23.80 31.22 7.93
C GLY A 179 -22.42 30.55 7.96
N GLU A 180 -22.22 29.70 8.98
CA GLU A 180 -21.00 29.04 9.45
C GLU A 180 -20.30 28.06 8.47
N LYS A 181 -20.45 28.21 7.16
CA LYS A 181 -19.65 27.44 6.21
C LYS A 181 -18.24 28.06 6.17
N LYS A 182 -17.27 27.31 6.71
CA LYS A 182 -15.84 27.66 6.72
C LYS A 182 -15.39 28.10 5.33
N HIS A 183 -14.60 29.17 5.25
CA HIS A 183 -13.86 29.54 4.05
C HIS A 183 -13.06 28.32 3.58
N LYS A 184 -13.33 27.83 2.35
CA LYS A 184 -12.69 26.62 1.79
C LYS A 184 -11.53 26.89 0.84
N SER A 185 -11.48 28.08 0.23
CA SER A 185 -10.33 28.40 -0.65
C SER A 185 -9.05 28.51 0.19
N PRO A 186 -7.91 27.97 -0.28
CA PRO A 186 -6.60 28.16 0.33
C PRO A 186 -6.06 29.58 0.06
N TRP A 187 -6.65 30.29 -0.91
CA TRP A 187 -6.32 31.67 -1.23
C TRP A 187 -7.07 32.64 -0.34
N ARG A 188 -6.43 33.75 0.02
CA ARG A 188 -7.07 34.84 0.76
C ARG A 188 -6.65 36.19 0.23
N ALA A 189 -7.47 37.19 0.49
CA ALA A 189 -7.09 38.58 0.30
C ALA A 189 -5.84 38.93 1.14
N ASN A 190 -4.92 39.72 0.59
CA ASN A 190 -3.66 40.10 1.26
C ASN A 190 -3.88 40.97 2.50
N GLU A 191 -4.96 41.73 2.54
CA GLU A 191 -5.33 42.66 3.62
C GLU A 191 -6.84 42.60 3.86
N PHE A 192 -7.28 42.94 5.06
CA PHE A 192 -8.71 42.88 5.43
C PHE A 192 -9.60 43.83 4.59
N ASP A 193 -9.06 44.94 4.09
CA ASP A 193 -9.77 45.89 3.24
C ASP A 193 -9.60 45.63 1.73
N THR A 194 -8.92 44.55 1.36
CA THR A 194 -8.86 44.09 -0.04
C THR A 194 -10.16 43.38 -0.41
N VAL A 195 -10.87 43.96 -1.38
CA VAL A 195 -12.05 43.34 -2.00
C VAL A 195 -11.60 42.51 -3.20
N VAL A 196 -11.85 41.21 -3.16
CA VAL A 196 -11.73 40.31 -4.31
C VAL A 196 -13.13 40.09 -4.87
N MET A 197 -13.32 40.26 -6.17
CA MET A 197 -14.60 39.93 -6.81
C MET A 197 -14.41 38.65 -7.62
N MET A 198 -15.35 37.71 -7.55
CA MET A 198 -15.33 36.53 -8.40
C MET A 198 -16.13 36.85 -9.67
N ASP A 199 -15.43 37.13 -10.76
CA ASP A 199 -16.02 37.53 -12.04
C ASP A 199 -16.41 36.29 -12.85
N THR A 200 -17.68 36.19 -13.22
CA THR A 200 -18.24 35.07 -13.98
C THR A 200 -18.35 35.35 -15.48
N GLU A 201 -18.19 36.60 -15.91
CA GLU A 201 -18.33 37.02 -17.32
C GLU A 201 -16.99 36.97 -18.05
N HIS A 202 -15.90 37.28 -17.36
CA HIS A 202 -14.53 37.24 -17.86
C HIS A 202 -13.72 36.09 -17.23
N SER A 203 -14.38 34.97 -16.91
CA SER A 203 -13.72 33.79 -16.36
C SER A 203 -12.66 33.23 -17.34
N TYR A 204 -11.52 32.81 -16.81
CA TYR A 204 -10.47 32.14 -17.59
C TYR A 204 -10.79 30.65 -17.79
N VAL A 205 -11.16 29.96 -16.71
CA VAL A 205 -11.56 28.55 -16.66
C VAL A 205 -12.52 28.36 -15.49
N GLY A 206 -13.42 27.38 -15.58
CA GLY A 206 -14.42 27.13 -14.53
C GLY A 206 -15.46 28.24 -14.40
N GLU A 207 -16.14 28.31 -13.25
CA GLU A 207 -17.29 29.20 -13.06
C GLU A 207 -16.92 30.68 -12.92
N HIS A 208 -15.71 30.98 -12.43
CA HIS A 208 -15.30 32.36 -12.12
C HIS A 208 -13.78 32.54 -12.03
N THR A 209 -13.34 33.81 -11.96
CA THR A 209 -11.95 34.20 -11.72
C THR A 209 -11.85 35.33 -10.69
N PRO A 210 -10.78 35.40 -9.87
CA PRO A 210 -10.50 36.56 -9.03
C PRO A 210 -10.25 37.83 -9.86
N ARG A 211 -11.00 38.88 -9.55
CA ARG A 211 -10.79 40.27 -9.99
C ARG A 211 -10.43 41.13 -8.79
N ILE A 212 -9.40 41.95 -8.94
CA ILE A 212 -8.92 42.87 -7.89
C ILE A 212 -8.92 44.30 -8.44
N ASP A 213 -9.66 45.19 -7.76
CA ASP A 213 -9.75 46.61 -8.10
C ASP A 213 -8.71 47.44 -7.31
N LEU A 214 -8.01 48.34 -8.01
CA LEU A 214 -6.92 49.17 -7.51
C LEU A 214 -7.25 50.66 -7.60
N ASP A 215 -6.91 51.41 -6.55
CA ASP A 215 -7.27 52.83 -6.37
C ASP A 215 -6.06 53.76 -6.09
N ARG A 216 -4.84 53.26 -6.34
CA ARG A 216 -3.53 53.87 -6.04
C ARG A 216 -3.17 54.01 -4.56
N GLN A 217 -4.09 53.78 -3.63
CA GLN A 217 -3.82 54.08 -2.23
C GLN A 217 -2.98 53.00 -1.55
N LYS A 218 -3.31 51.73 -1.82
CA LYS A 218 -2.66 50.57 -1.21
C LYS A 218 -2.49 49.43 -2.19
N PRO A 219 -1.49 48.56 -1.98
CA PRO A 219 -1.38 47.30 -2.72
C PRO A 219 -2.51 46.35 -2.34
N ARG A 220 -3.10 45.69 -3.33
CA ARG A 220 -4.19 44.73 -3.12
C ARG A 220 -3.97 43.50 -3.97
N GLY A 221 -4.35 42.34 -3.45
CA GLY A 221 -4.17 41.08 -4.16
C GLY A 221 -4.53 39.88 -3.30
N ILE A 222 -3.97 38.74 -3.66
CA ILE A 222 -4.25 37.47 -3.00
C ILE A 222 -2.96 36.77 -2.58
N VAL A 223 -3.09 35.89 -1.59
CA VAL A 223 -1.99 35.14 -0.98
C VAL A 223 -2.43 33.70 -0.74
N GLN A 224 -1.53 32.74 -0.98
CA GLN A 224 -1.63 31.37 -0.50
C GLN A 224 -0.42 31.06 0.39
N GLU A 225 -0.68 30.55 1.60
CA GLU A 225 0.36 30.25 2.60
C GLU A 225 0.57 28.74 2.77
N GLY A 226 1.51 28.37 3.64
CA GLY A 226 1.79 26.98 3.98
C GLY A 226 2.66 26.26 2.96
N LEU A 227 3.48 26.98 2.20
CA LEU A 227 4.41 26.38 1.23
C LEU A 227 5.69 25.89 1.92
N GLY A 228 6.15 24.70 1.55
CA GLY A 228 7.46 24.17 1.96
C GLY A 228 8.56 24.69 1.05
N LEU A 229 9.51 25.43 1.59
CA LEU A 229 10.64 26.02 0.87
C LEU A 229 11.96 25.57 1.51
N ARG A 230 12.99 25.35 0.68
CA ARG A 230 14.32 24.95 1.11
C ARG A 230 15.37 25.92 0.57
N GLN A 231 16.30 26.32 1.42
CA GLN A 231 17.28 27.35 1.13
C GLN A 231 18.15 26.94 -0.06
N GLY A 232 18.25 27.83 -1.05
CA GLY A 232 19.04 27.63 -2.25
C GLY A 232 18.35 26.80 -3.33
N GLU A 233 17.21 26.17 -3.03
CA GLU A 233 16.39 25.52 -4.04
C GLU A 233 15.70 26.54 -4.94
N GLU A 234 15.55 26.16 -6.20
CA GLU A 234 14.92 26.95 -7.24
C GLU A 234 13.46 26.53 -7.44
N TYR A 235 12.59 27.51 -7.66
CA TYR A 235 11.17 27.33 -7.88
C TYR A 235 10.76 28.09 -9.13
N GLU A 236 10.01 27.45 -10.01
CA GLU A 236 9.53 28.04 -11.25
C GLU A 236 8.01 28.00 -11.34
N GLY A 237 7.46 28.86 -12.17
CA GLY A 237 6.03 28.92 -12.34
C GLY A 237 5.59 30.06 -13.22
N TYR A 238 4.30 30.31 -13.18
CA TYR A 238 3.69 31.40 -13.94
C TYR A 238 2.38 31.84 -13.30
N VAL A 239 1.94 33.03 -13.68
CA VAL A 239 0.59 33.52 -13.43
C VAL A 239 -0.05 33.94 -14.75
N VAL A 240 -1.32 33.60 -14.95
CA VAL A 240 -2.10 34.04 -16.10
C VAL A 240 -2.89 35.29 -15.70
N LEU A 241 -2.58 36.43 -16.33
CA LEU A 241 -3.13 37.73 -15.96
C LEU A 241 -3.78 38.43 -17.16
N SER A 242 -4.91 39.08 -16.91
CA SER A 242 -5.46 40.15 -17.75
C SER A 242 -5.72 41.39 -16.89
N GLY A 243 -5.90 42.55 -17.49
CA GLY A 243 -6.20 43.76 -16.75
C GLY A 243 -6.30 45.02 -17.59
N SER A 244 -6.91 46.04 -17.02
CA SER A 244 -7.11 47.34 -17.65
C SER A 244 -6.68 48.47 -16.73
N GLY A 245 -6.09 49.52 -17.30
CA GLY A 245 -5.59 50.67 -16.56
C GLY A 245 -4.06 50.70 -16.43
N SER A 246 -3.56 51.47 -15.47
CA SER A 246 -2.12 51.63 -15.22
C SER A 246 -1.75 50.78 -14.00
N ILE A 247 -1.54 49.49 -14.22
CA ILE A 247 -1.33 48.48 -13.19
C ILE A 247 0.07 47.87 -13.31
N SER A 248 0.68 47.61 -12.15
CA SER A 248 1.85 46.76 -11.99
C SER A 248 1.48 45.65 -10.99
N VAL A 249 1.79 44.39 -11.31
CA VAL A 249 1.54 43.23 -10.43
C VAL A 249 2.87 42.68 -9.95
N GLU A 250 3.03 42.56 -8.64
CA GLU A 250 4.17 41.95 -7.97
C GLU A 250 3.81 40.51 -7.60
N VAL A 251 4.53 39.53 -8.14
CA VAL A 251 4.46 38.13 -7.69
C VAL A 251 5.65 37.88 -6.77
N SER A 252 5.40 37.49 -5.53
CA SER A 252 6.46 37.29 -4.53
C SER A 252 6.41 35.91 -3.91
N LEU A 253 7.55 35.22 -3.89
CA LEU A 253 7.76 34.06 -3.04
C LEU A 253 8.41 34.53 -1.73
N VAL A 254 7.79 34.18 -0.61
CA VAL A 254 8.19 34.69 0.71
C VAL A 254 8.48 33.53 1.64
N TRP A 255 9.66 33.54 2.26
CA TRP A 255 10.13 32.49 3.18
C TRP A 255 10.25 32.95 4.63
N GLY A 256 10.01 34.24 4.92
CA GLY A 256 10.10 34.77 6.28
C GLY A 256 9.29 36.06 6.53
N PRO A 257 9.33 36.57 7.78
CA PRO A 257 8.56 37.74 8.19
C PRO A 257 9.27 39.08 7.89
N GLY A 258 10.56 39.07 7.60
CA GLY A 258 11.35 40.26 7.28
C GLY A 258 10.98 40.83 5.90
N PRO A 259 11.20 42.14 5.69
CA PRO A 259 10.89 42.80 4.41
C PRO A 259 11.69 42.24 3.22
N GLU A 260 12.89 41.70 3.49
CA GLU A 260 13.79 41.10 2.49
C GLU A 260 13.73 39.57 2.47
N ASP A 261 12.87 38.94 3.28
CA ASP A 261 12.74 37.47 3.33
C ASP A 261 11.87 36.94 2.18
N ARG A 262 12.13 37.47 0.97
CA ARG A 262 11.35 37.22 -0.24
C ARG A 262 12.15 37.49 -1.49
N GLN A 263 11.64 36.98 -2.60
CA GLN A 263 12.00 37.41 -3.94
C GLN A 263 10.73 37.84 -4.68
N THR A 264 10.80 38.95 -5.42
CA THR A 264 9.66 39.55 -6.13
C THR A 264 9.97 39.71 -7.60
N VAL A 265 9.01 39.31 -8.45
CA VAL A 265 8.99 39.57 -9.89
C VAL A 265 7.87 40.57 -10.18
N THR A 266 8.21 41.66 -10.86
CA THR A 266 7.25 42.69 -11.27
C THR A 266 6.79 42.46 -12.70
N ILE A 267 5.48 42.49 -12.91
CA ILE A 267 4.79 42.32 -14.18
C ILE A 267 4.03 43.59 -14.50
N ASP A 268 4.43 44.26 -15.57
CA ASP A 268 3.82 45.48 -16.07
C ASP A 268 3.15 45.24 -17.44
N GLY A 269 2.30 46.18 -17.87
CA GLY A 269 1.73 46.16 -19.23
C GLY A 269 0.70 45.06 -19.45
N LEU A 270 -0.22 44.89 -18.50
CA LEU A 270 -1.40 44.04 -18.68
C LEU A 270 -2.32 44.60 -19.77
N GLY A 271 -2.95 43.70 -20.53
CA GLY A 271 -3.98 44.02 -21.50
C GLY A 271 -5.27 43.25 -21.21
N ASP A 272 -6.29 43.48 -22.02
CA ASP A 272 -7.62 42.89 -21.83
C ASP A 272 -7.68 41.37 -22.05
N GLU A 273 -6.65 40.78 -22.68
CA GLU A 273 -6.54 39.33 -22.89
C GLU A 273 -5.69 38.67 -21.81
N TYR A 274 -6.07 37.45 -21.42
CA TYR A 274 -5.28 36.63 -20.51
C TYR A 274 -3.93 36.26 -21.14
N THR A 275 -2.86 36.54 -20.42
CA THR A 275 -1.50 36.25 -20.86
C THR A 275 -0.72 35.54 -19.75
N ARG A 276 -0.06 34.44 -20.10
CA ARG A 276 0.82 33.71 -19.19
C ARG A 276 2.10 34.52 -18.94
N ARG A 277 2.47 34.69 -17.68
CA ARG A 277 3.63 35.45 -17.22
C ARG A 277 4.53 34.57 -16.35
N PRO A 278 5.65 34.06 -16.89
CA PRO A 278 6.54 33.19 -16.13
C PRO A 278 7.34 33.96 -15.08
N PHE A 279 7.71 33.26 -14.01
CA PHE A 279 8.61 33.74 -12.98
C PHE A 279 9.53 32.61 -12.51
N HIS A 280 10.60 33.00 -11.83
CA HIS A 280 11.57 32.09 -11.25
C HIS A 280 12.07 32.67 -9.92
N PHE A 281 12.21 31.81 -8.91
CA PHE A 281 12.60 32.16 -7.56
C PHE A 281 13.71 31.24 -7.05
N THR A 282 14.57 31.75 -6.18
CA THR A 282 15.51 30.96 -5.39
C THR A 282 15.22 31.26 -3.93
N ALA A 283 14.83 30.26 -3.14
CA ALA A 283 14.45 30.49 -1.75
C ALA A 283 15.67 30.88 -0.89
N GLY A 284 15.54 31.95 -0.11
CA GLY A 284 16.62 32.45 0.73
C GLY A 284 16.77 31.76 2.09
N ALA A 285 15.79 30.95 2.52
CA ALA A 285 15.80 30.22 3.78
C ALA A 285 14.87 28.99 3.74
N ASP A 286 15.10 28.04 4.67
CA ASP A 286 14.20 26.92 4.92
C ASP A 286 12.93 27.38 5.66
N THR A 287 11.76 26.93 5.23
CA THR A 287 10.48 27.13 5.94
C THR A 287 9.42 26.12 5.49
N ASP A 288 8.46 25.81 6.35
CA ASP A 288 7.23 25.08 5.97
C ASP A 288 5.97 25.98 5.98
N ASP A 289 6.18 27.27 6.18
CA ASP A 289 5.17 28.34 6.26
C ASP A 289 5.48 29.46 5.25
N GLY A 290 6.07 29.08 4.11
CA GLY A 290 6.26 29.97 2.98
C GLY A 290 4.93 30.39 2.35
N ARG A 291 4.96 31.41 1.50
CA ARG A 291 3.76 31.88 0.80
C ARG A 291 4.06 32.47 -0.56
N LEU A 292 3.08 32.36 -1.45
CA LEU A 292 3.05 33.07 -2.73
C LEU A 292 2.06 34.23 -2.64
N GLU A 293 2.52 35.43 -2.97
CA GLU A 293 1.71 36.66 -3.00
C GLU A 293 1.58 37.17 -4.43
N ILE A 294 0.37 37.51 -4.89
CA ILE A 294 0.09 38.14 -6.19
C ILE A 294 -0.59 39.49 -5.91
N ILE A 295 0.17 40.59 -5.96
CA ILE A 295 -0.23 41.90 -5.44
C ILE A 295 -0.17 42.98 -6.50
N GLY A 296 -1.30 43.63 -6.78
CA GLY A 296 -1.39 44.75 -7.70
C GLY A 296 -1.17 46.12 -7.04
N ARG A 297 -0.56 47.03 -7.82
CA ARG A 297 -0.41 48.46 -7.52
C ARG A 297 -0.86 49.29 -8.72
N GLY A 298 -1.32 50.51 -8.47
CA GLY A 298 -1.74 51.45 -9.52
C GLY A 298 -3.24 51.71 -9.52
N GLU A 299 -3.82 51.99 -10.68
CA GLU A 299 -5.24 52.31 -10.86
C GLU A 299 -5.84 51.45 -11.98
N GLY A 300 -6.97 50.81 -11.70
CA GLY A 300 -7.66 49.92 -12.64
C GLY A 300 -8.14 48.63 -11.98
N ALA A 301 -8.29 47.57 -12.77
CA ALA A 301 -8.55 46.22 -12.27
C ALA A 301 -7.69 45.18 -13.00
N PHE A 302 -7.29 44.14 -12.29
CA PHE A 302 -6.63 42.97 -12.89
C PHE A 302 -7.32 41.67 -12.46
N TYR A 303 -7.15 40.65 -13.30
CA TYR A 303 -7.76 39.33 -13.16
C TYR A 303 -6.67 38.26 -13.10
N ILE A 304 -6.91 37.21 -12.34
CA ILE A 304 -5.97 36.10 -12.16
C ILE A 304 -6.63 34.83 -12.69
N GLY A 305 -6.25 34.40 -13.90
CA GLY A 305 -6.84 33.20 -14.52
C GLY A 305 -6.44 31.92 -13.78
N THR A 306 -5.14 31.71 -13.60
CA THR A 306 -4.54 30.63 -12.80
C THR A 306 -3.12 31.02 -12.39
N ALA A 307 -2.58 30.35 -11.39
CA ALA A 307 -1.17 30.43 -11.01
C ALA A 307 -0.59 29.01 -10.88
N SER A 308 0.71 28.84 -11.12
CA SER A 308 1.44 27.59 -10.89
C SER A 308 2.74 27.90 -10.18
N LEU A 309 3.14 27.05 -9.24
CA LEU A 309 4.46 27.08 -8.62
C LEU A 309 4.92 25.64 -8.38
N MET A 310 6.09 25.30 -8.90
CA MET A 310 6.71 23.98 -8.76
C MET A 310 8.19 24.14 -8.41
N PRO A 311 8.81 23.17 -7.71
CA PRO A 311 10.26 23.03 -7.69
C PRO A 311 10.82 22.98 -9.12
N ALA A 312 11.92 23.69 -9.38
CA ALA A 312 12.48 23.80 -10.74
C ALA A 312 13.14 22.51 -11.25
N ASP A 313 13.38 21.54 -10.36
CA ASP A 313 13.89 20.21 -10.68
C ASP A 313 12.80 19.19 -11.01
N ASN A 314 11.53 19.59 -11.04
CA ASN A 314 10.41 18.72 -11.41
C ASN A 314 10.65 18.01 -12.77
N ILE A 315 10.16 16.78 -12.87
CA ILE A 315 10.28 15.94 -14.06
C ILE A 315 8.91 15.87 -14.71
N ASN A 316 8.68 16.59 -15.81
CA ASN A 316 7.38 16.67 -16.50
C ASN A 316 6.21 17.01 -15.56
N GLY A 317 6.44 17.90 -14.58
CA GLY A 317 5.45 18.28 -13.56
C GLY A 317 5.39 17.35 -12.34
N MET A 318 6.16 16.26 -12.31
CA MET A 318 6.23 15.32 -11.20
C MET A 318 7.42 15.61 -10.28
N ARG A 319 7.29 15.22 -9.01
CA ARG A 319 8.33 15.40 -8.00
C ARG A 319 9.54 14.51 -8.27
N ALA A 320 10.74 15.11 -8.34
CA ALA A 320 11.96 14.39 -8.66
C ALA A 320 12.33 13.32 -7.61
N ASP A 321 12.17 13.65 -6.32
CA ASP A 321 12.42 12.73 -5.21
C ASP A 321 11.45 11.54 -5.20
N THR A 322 10.15 11.79 -5.40
CA THR A 322 9.14 10.72 -5.54
C THR A 322 9.44 9.83 -6.74
N ILE A 323 9.74 10.39 -7.91
CA ILE A 323 10.07 9.62 -9.12
C ILE A 323 11.32 8.75 -8.91
N ALA A 324 12.34 9.26 -8.23
CA ALA A 324 13.54 8.49 -7.91
C ALA A 324 13.21 7.26 -7.04
N LEU A 325 12.34 7.41 -6.04
CA LEU A 325 11.91 6.29 -5.20
C LEU A 325 11.03 5.30 -5.96
N LEU A 326 10.12 5.76 -6.82
CA LEU A 326 9.29 4.88 -7.67
C LEU A 326 10.16 4.05 -8.63
N LYS A 327 11.16 4.68 -9.27
CA LYS A 327 12.17 3.99 -10.08
C LYS A 327 12.96 2.95 -9.26
N GLY A 328 13.26 3.27 -8.01
CA GLY A 328 13.93 2.37 -7.08
C GLY A 328 13.11 1.11 -6.75
N ILE A 329 11.79 1.24 -6.58
CA ILE A 329 10.90 0.08 -6.38
C ILE A 329 10.79 -0.74 -7.68
N GLY A 330 10.67 -0.06 -8.83
CA GLY A 330 10.68 -0.72 -10.14
C GLY A 330 9.35 -1.38 -10.51
N PHE A 331 8.23 -0.71 -10.20
CA PHE A 331 6.90 -1.16 -10.62
C PHE A 331 6.81 -1.34 -12.14
N THR A 332 6.14 -2.38 -12.60
CA THR A 332 6.09 -2.79 -14.02
C THR A 332 4.79 -2.40 -14.72
N VAL A 333 3.74 -2.10 -13.96
CA VAL A 333 2.44 -1.65 -14.46
C VAL A 333 1.83 -0.64 -13.48
N TYR A 334 1.16 0.39 -13.96
CA TYR A 334 0.39 1.32 -13.13
C TYR A 334 -1.08 1.31 -13.52
N ARG A 335 -1.97 1.09 -12.55
CA ARG A 335 -3.42 1.22 -12.67
C ARG A 335 -3.86 2.66 -12.38
N TRP A 336 -4.65 3.29 -13.26
CA TRP A 336 -5.19 4.65 -13.11
C TRP A 336 -6.45 4.83 -13.99
N PRO A 337 -7.40 5.74 -13.70
CA PRO A 337 -7.50 6.61 -12.53
C PRO A 337 -8.08 5.92 -11.31
N GLY A 338 -8.50 4.66 -11.49
CA GLY A 338 -8.94 3.65 -10.53
C GLY A 338 -9.74 4.12 -9.32
N GLY A 339 -9.96 3.17 -8.41
CA GLY A 339 -10.77 3.37 -7.20
C GLY A 339 -12.18 3.87 -7.53
N LEU A 340 -12.87 4.39 -6.53
CA LEU A 340 -14.20 4.98 -6.69
C LEU A 340 -14.19 6.25 -7.56
N PHE A 341 -13.02 6.88 -7.80
CA PHE A 341 -12.92 8.10 -8.61
C PHE A 341 -13.37 7.88 -10.05
N VAL A 342 -13.02 6.75 -10.66
CA VAL A 342 -13.33 6.46 -12.07
C VAL A 342 -14.83 6.36 -12.36
N ASN A 343 -15.63 5.99 -11.36
CA ASN A 343 -17.06 5.73 -11.53
C ASN A 343 -17.88 7.00 -11.89
N ASP A 344 -17.33 8.20 -11.70
CA ASP A 344 -17.91 9.49 -12.14
C ASP A 344 -16.84 10.35 -12.84
N TYR A 345 -15.94 9.72 -13.60
CA TYR A 345 -14.84 10.40 -14.30
C TYR A 345 -15.09 10.50 -15.80
N ASP A 346 -15.05 11.73 -16.33
CA ASP A 346 -15.01 12.01 -17.77
C ASP A 346 -13.60 12.44 -18.17
N TRP A 347 -12.83 11.51 -18.73
CA TRP A 347 -11.43 11.69 -19.11
C TRP A 347 -11.22 12.87 -20.07
N ARG A 348 -12.22 13.21 -20.88
CA ARG A 348 -12.15 14.31 -21.87
C ARG A 348 -12.04 15.69 -21.21
N GLN A 349 -12.41 15.79 -19.93
CA GLN A 349 -12.24 17.02 -19.15
C GLN A 349 -10.80 17.22 -18.66
N ALA A 350 -9.95 16.19 -18.77
CA ALA A 350 -8.59 16.16 -18.24
C ALA A 350 -7.50 16.02 -19.32
N ILE A 351 -7.80 16.30 -20.59
CA ILE A 351 -6.83 16.31 -21.70
C ILE A 351 -6.62 17.73 -22.25
N GLY A 352 -5.57 17.94 -23.04
CA GLY A 352 -5.27 19.23 -23.68
C GLY A 352 -4.61 20.23 -22.72
N ASP A 353 -4.76 21.54 -22.97
CA ASP A 353 -4.10 22.57 -22.15
C ASP A 353 -4.55 22.50 -20.69
N ARG A 354 -3.63 22.09 -19.82
CA ARG A 354 -3.83 21.92 -18.38
C ARG A 354 -4.51 23.10 -17.72
N ASP A 355 -4.16 24.32 -18.12
CA ASP A 355 -4.70 25.54 -17.52
C ASP A 355 -6.19 25.81 -17.87
N LEU A 356 -6.70 25.18 -18.94
CA LEU A 356 -8.07 25.33 -19.42
C LEU A 356 -8.98 24.14 -19.07
N ARG A 357 -8.42 23.09 -18.45
CA ARG A 357 -9.19 21.96 -17.92
C ARG A 357 -10.01 22.42 -16.71
N PRO A 358 -11.34 22.22 -16.69
CA PRO A 358 -12.20 22.74 -15.64
C PRO A 358 -11.91 22.05 -14.30
N PRO A 359 -11.74 22.78 -13.19
CA PRO A 359 -11.69 22.17 -11.87
C PRO A 359 -13.08 21.65 -11.47
N ARG A 360 -13.14 20.55 -10.73
CA ARG A 360 -14.38 19.94 -10.23
C ARG A 360 -14.23 19.51 -8.78
N LEU A 361 -15.35 19.26 -8.11
CA LEU A 361 -15.29 18.53 -6.84
C LEU A 361 -15.02 17.06 -7.11
N ASN A 362 -14.08 16.50 -6.36
CA ASN A 362 -13.98 15.06 -6.26
C ASN A 362 -15.17 14.54 -5.43
N ARG A 363 -16.02 13.73 -6.04
CA ARG A 363 -17.22 13.16 -5.39
C ARG A 363 -16.98 11.76 -4.82
N ALA A 364 -15.80 11.18 -5.07
CA ALA A 364 -15.40 9.93 -4.45
C ALA A 364 -15.11 10.12 -2.95
N TYR A 365 -15.21 9.04 -2.18
CA TYR A 365 -14.78 8.97 -0.78
C TYR A 365 -15.35 10.01 0.18
N TRP A 366 -16.54 10.56 -0.13
CA TRP A 366 -17.14 11.67 0.64
C TRP A 366 -16.22 12.90 0.75
N SER A 367 -15.22 13.01 -0.14
CA SER A 367 -14.28 14.12 -0.19
C SER A 367 -15.00 15.41 -0.60
N GLU A 368 -14.49 16.54 -0.11
CA GLU A 368 -14.86 17.88 -0.59
C GLU A 368 -13.67 18.56 -1.28
N ASP A 369 -12.66 17.78 -1.65
CA ASP A 369 -11.45 18.25 -2.32
C ASP A 369 -11.75 18.63 -3.76
N VAL A 370 -10.96 19.58 -4.26
CA VAL A 370 -11.06 20.06 -5.64
C VAL A 370 -10.09 19.25 -6.49
N GLU A 371 -10.65 18.48 -7.43
CA GLU A 371 -9.89 17.89 -8.51
C GLU A 371 -9.62 18.97 -9.56
N SER A 372 -8.35 19.36 -9.68
CA SER A 372 -7.94 20.42 -10.62
C SER A 372 -7.92 19.98 -12.08
N ASN A 373 -7.95 18.67 -12.36
CA ASN A 373 -7.67 18.04 -13.64
C ASN A 373 -6.27 18.40 -14.19
N ASP A 374 -5.32 18.73 -13.32
CA ASP A 374 -3.94 19.02 -13.72
C ASP A 374 -3.18 17.76 -14.14
N PHE A 375 -3.51 16.63 -13.52
CA PHE A 375 -2.98 15.31 -13.85
C PHE A 375 -4.08 14.50 -14.54
N GLY A 376 -3.99 14.32 -15.85
CA GLY A 376 -4.91 13.51 -16.65
C GLY A 376 -4.20 12.40 -17.42
N LEU A 377 -4.81 11.92 -18.50
CA LEU A 377 -4.26 10.82 -19.30
C LEU A 377 -2.84 11.09 -19.80
N ASP A 378 -2.59 12.29 -20.37
CA ASP A 378 -1.28 12.60 -20.97
C ASP A 378 -0.18 12.65 -19.89
N GLU A 379 -0.48 13.18 -18.70
CA GLU A 379 0.45 13.19 -17.56
C GLU A 379 0.63 11.79 -16.94
N PHE A 380 -0.42 10.96 -16.92
CA PHE A 380 -0.33 9.57 -16.49
C PHE A 380 0.56 8.73 -17.43
N MET A 381 0.45 8.94 -18.74
CA MET A 381 1.34 8.27 -19.70
C MET A 381 2.79 8.74 -19.53
N ALA A 382 3.01 10.03 -19.29
CA ALA A 382 4.34 10.55 -18.98
C ALA A 382 4.93 9.94 -17.69
N LEU A 383 4.11 9.73 -16.65
CA LEU A 383 4.52 9.01 -15.45
C LEU A 383 4.98 7.59 -15.77
N CYS A 384 4.17 6.84 -16.53
CA CYS A 384 4.48 5.46 -16.92
C CYS A 384 5.78 5.38 -17.72
N GLU A 385 5.98 6.28 -18.69
CA GLU A 385 7.23 6.38 -19.46
C GLU A 385 8.42 6.71 -18.55
N GLU A 386 8.27 7.67 -17.64
CA GLU A 386 9.34 8.08 -16.73
C GLU A 386 9.78 6.92 -15.85
N VAL A 387 8.86 6.19 -15.23
CA VAL A 387 9.19 5.07 -14.31
C VAL A 387 9.48 3.75 -15.04
N GLY A 388 9.24 3.68 -16.35
CA GLY A 388 9.47 2.48 -17.16
C GLY A 388 8.42 1.38 -16.97
N ALA A 389 7.16 1.76 -16.76
CA ALA A 389 6.05 0.84 -16.53
C ALA A 389 5.02 0.87 -17.67
N GLU A 390 4.26 -0.22 -17.83
CA GLU A 390 3.11 -0.25 -18.73
C GLU A 390 1.88 0.44 -18.08
N PRO A 391 1.07 1.20 -18.85
CA PRO A 391 -0.19 1.72 -18.36
C PRO A 391 -1.28 0.64 -18.31
N TYR A 392 -2.03 0.62 -17.21
CA TYR A 392 -3.31 -0.06 -17.03
C TYR A 392 -4.37 1.05 -16.78
N VAL A 393 -5.25 1.26 -17.76
CA VAL A 393 -6.28 2.31 -17.71
C VAL A 393 -7.63 1.76 -17.29
N VAL A 394 -8.32 2.37 -16.33
CA VAL A 394 -9.67 1.99 -15.92
C VAL A 394 -10.67 2.96 -16.54
N VAL A 395 -11.71 2.44 -17.20
CA VAL A 395 -12.79 3.25 -17.79
C VAL A 395 -14.00 3.31 -16.86
N SER A 396 -14.75 4.40 -16.96
CA SER A 396 -16.04 4.50 -16.25
C SER A 396 -17.04 3.46 -16.76
N SER A 397 -17.93 3.00 -15.88
CA SER A 397 -18.94 1.99 -16.20
C SER A 397 -20.27 2.18 -15.46
N SER A 398 -20.55 3.41 -15.02
CA SER A 398 -21.75 3.75 -14.23
C SER A 398 -22.79 4.55 -15.03
N GLY A 399 -22.38 5.15 -16.15
CA GLY A 399 -23.18 6.01 -17.01
C GLY A 399 -23.80 5.31 -18.22
N PRO A 400 -24.92 5.85 -18.75
CA PRO A 400 -25.62 5.26 -19.89
C PRO A 400 -24.86 5.34 -21.22
N ASP A 401 -23.88 6.24 -21.34
CA ASP A 401 -23.09 6.48 -22.57
C ASP A 401 -21.61 6.04 -22.42
N ASP A 402 -21.29 5.29 -21.37
CA ASP A 402 -19.90 4.93 -21.03
C ASP A 402 -19.24 4.01 -22.05
N ASP A 403 -20.00 3.22 -22.81
CA ASP A 403 -19.49 2.41 -23.92
C ASP A 403 -18.92 3.28 -25.05
N ILE A 404 -19.55 4.41 -25.35
CA ILE A 404 -19.03 5.39 -26.32
C ILE A 404 -17.79 6.07 -25.73
N MET A 405 -17.87 6.52 -24.48
CA MET A 405 -16.76 7.23 -23.82
C MET A 405 -15.51 6.35 -23.69
N ALA A 406 -15.67 5.07 -23.35
CA ALA A 406 -14.58 4.09 -23.26
C ALA A 406 -13.99 3.77 -24.64
N ALA A 407 -14.81 3.62 -25.68
CA ALA A 407 -14.33 3.43 -27.04
C ALA A 407 -13.53 4.64 -27.56
N GLU A 408 -14.01 5.86 -27.28
CA GLU A 408 -13.27 7.10 -27.58
C GLU A 408 -11.94 7.17 -26.81
N GLU A 409 -11.91 6.71 -25.55
CA GLU A 409 -10.68 6.67 -24.73
C GLU A 409 -9.64 5.71 -25.31
N VAL A 410 -10.06 4.50 -25.71
CA VAL A 410 -9.21 3.55 -26.42
C VAL A 410 -8.71 4.13 -27.74
N GLU A 411 -9.58 4.81 -28.52
CA GLU A 411 -9.16 5.45 -29.77
C GLU A 411 -8.18 6.61 -29.53
N TYR A 412 -8.35 7.37 -28.44
CA TYR A 412 -7.43 8.44 -28.05
C TYR A 412 -6.07 7.88 -27.71
N LEU A 413 -5.99 6.78 -26.95
CA LEU A 413 -4.72 6.22 -26.51
C LEU A 413 -4.03 5.35 -27.57
N ASN A 414 -4.78 4.58 -28.37
CA ASN A 414 -4.23 3.57 -29.29
C ASN A 414 -4.47 3.88 -30.77
N GLY A 415 -5.39 4.78 -31.12
CA GLY A 415 -5.72 5.10 -32.50
C GLY A 415 -4.60 5.82 -33.25
N SER A 416 -4.51 5.59 -34.56
CA SER A 416 -3.60 6.35 -35.45
C SER A 416 -4.07 7.81 -35.60
N THR A 417 -3.18 8.70 -36.05
CA THR A 417 -3.52 10.11 -36.29
C THR A 417 -4.60 10.35 -37.38
N ASP A 418 -5.01 9.31 -38.12
CA ASP A 418 -6.08 9.39 -39.11
C ASP A 418 -7.48 9.24 -38.48
N THR A 419 -7.58 8.86 -37.21
CA THR A 419 -8.85 8.77 -36.48
C THR A 419 -9.20 10.08 -35.77
N PRO A 420 -10.47 10.33 -35.43
CA PRO A 420 -10.88 11.53 -34.69
C PRO A 420 -10.11 11.70 -33.38
N MET A 421 -10.06 10.66 -32.54
CA MET A 421 -9.38 10.76 -31.24
C MET A 421 -7.85 10.72 -31.37
N GLY A 422 -7.28 10.02 -32.36
CA GLY A 422 -5.85 10.08 -32.64
C GLY A 422 -5.40 11.45 -33.16
N THR A 423 -6.25 12.14 -33.94
CA THR A 423 -6.03 13.55 -34.33
C THR A 423 -6.04 14.47 -33.11
N LEU A 424 -6.98 14.25 -32.18
CA LEU A 424 -7.07 15.01 -30.94
C LEU A 424 -5.84 14.82 -30.06
N ARG A 425 -5.39 13.57 -29.85
CA ARG A 425 -4.14 13.26 -29.13
C ARG A 425 -2.93 13.95 -29.76
N ALA A 426 -2.82 13.91 -31.09
CA ALA A 426 -1.77 14.62 -31.82
C ALA A 426 -1.82 16.14 -31.61
N ALA A 427 -3.02 16.73 -31.61
CA ALA A 427 -3.22 18.15 -31.34
C ALA A 427 -2.88 18.54 -29.89
N ASN A 428 -3.07 17.62 -28.94
CA ASN A 428 -2.67 17.77 -27.54
C ASN A 428 -1.16 17.58 -27.31
N GLY A 429 -0.40 17.24 -28.36
CA GLY A 429 1.07 17.22 -28.33
C GLY A 429 1.69 15.83 -28.46
N HIS A 430 0.88 14.75 -28.57
CA HIS A 430 1.38 13.38 -28.65
C HIS A 430 0.86 12.65 -29.90
N PRO A 431 1.53 12.75 -31.05
CA PRO A 431 1.05 12.14 -32.29
C PRO A 431 1.08 10.60 -32.29
N GLU A 432 2.08 9.98 -31.66
CA GLU A 432 2.21 8.52 -31.65
C GLU A 432 1.18 7.88 -30.72
N PRO A 433 0.65 6.67 -31.03
CA PRO A 433 -0.17 5.92 -30.08
C PRO A 433 0.62 5.52 -28.83
N TYR A 434 -0.03 5.55 -27.68
CA TYR A 434 0.53 5.07 -26.41
C TYR A 434 0.56 3.54 -26.33
N ASN A 435 -0.30 2.85 -27.10
CA ASN A 435 -0.40 1.38 -27.14
C ASN A 435 -0.72 0.76 -25.75
N VAL A 436 -1.68 1.33 -25.04
CA VAL A 436 -2.16 0.83 -23.75
C VAL A 436 -2.77 -0.56 -23.92
N ARG A 437 -2.26 -1.52 -23.15
CA ARG A 437 -2.63 -2.93 -23.29
C ARG A 437 -3.66 -3.39 -22.27
N PHE A 438 -3.56 -2.95 -21.02
CA PHE A 438 -4.44 -3.40 -19.94
C PHE A 438 -5.52 -2.36 -19.67
N TRP A 439 -6.75 -2.82 -19.58
CA TRP A 439 -7.91 -1.95 -19.40
C TRP A 439 -8.90 -2.55 -18.42
N GLY A 440 -9.36 -1.76 -17.46
CA GLY A 440 -10.33 -2.16 -16.45
C GLY A 440 -11.66 -1.54 -16.81
N ILE A 441 -12.74 -2.30 -16.69
CA ILE A 441 -14.09 -1.78 -16.90
C ILE A 441 -14.70 -1.62 -15.51
N GLY A 442 -14.85 -0.36 -15.06
CA GLY A 442 -15.39 -0.05 -13.74
C GLY A 442 -14.46 -0.35 -12.57
N ASN A 443 -14.93 0.03 -11.38
CA ASN A 443 -14.26 -0.26 -10.10
C ASN A 443 -15.30 -0.54 -9.01
N GLU A 444 -15.12 -1.65 -8.26
CA GLU A 444 -15.94 -2.01 -7.09
C GLU A 444 -17.45 -1.79 -7.30
N MET A 445 -17.97 -2.29 -8.41
CA MET A 445 -19.35 -2.06 -8.86
C MET A 445 -20.40 -2.77 -7.98
N TRP A 446 -20.03 -3.26 -6.81
CA TRP A 446 -20.88 -3.99 -5.85
C TRP A 446 -22.05 -3.17 -5.29
N PHE A 447 -22.06 -1.85 -5.53
CA PHE A 447 -23.17 -0.96 -5.16
C PHE A 447 -24.30 -0.91 -6.20
N VAL A 448 -24.11 -1.48 -7.40
CA VAL A 448 -25.18 -1.69 -8.38
C VAL A 448 -25.59 -3.17 -8.41
N PRO A 449 -26.85 -3.49 -8.78
CA PRO A 449 -27.24 -4.88 -8.99
C PRO A 449 -26.37 -5.55 -10.06
N LEU A 450 -25.88 -6.76 -9.78
CA LEU A 450 -25.02 -7.50 -10.70
C LEU A 450 -25.65 -7.70 -12.09
N GLU A 451 -26.96 -7.98 -12.15
CA GLU A 451 -27.68 -8.15 -13.42
C GLU A 451 -27.59 -6.92 -14.32
N ASP A 452 -27.65 -5.72 -13.74
CA ASP A 452 -27.53 -4.46 -14.49
C ASP A 452 -26.07 -4.25 -14.94
N TYR A 453 -25.10 -4.60 -14.09
CA TYR A 453 -23.69 -4.46 -14.40
C TYR A 453 -23.22 -5.42 -15.49
N ILE A 454 -23.73 -6.66 -15.54
CA ILE A 454 -23.40 -7.65 -16.58
C ILE A 454 -23.68 -7.10 -17.99
N GLU A 455 -24.87 -6.51 -18.19
CA GLU A 455 -25.23 -5.94 -19.50
C GLU A 455 -24.31 -4.77 -19.86
N GLN A 456 -24.03 -3.89 -18.89
CA GLN A 456 -23.18 -2.72 -19.09
C GLN A 456 -21.73 -3.10 -19.37
N HIS A 457 -21.14 -4.02 -18.59
CA HIS A 457 -19.77 -4.53 -18.76
C HIS A 457 -19.58 -5.11 -20.17
N ASN A 458 -20.46 -6.02 -20.58
CA ASN A 458 -20.35 -6.68 -21.88
C ASN A 458 -20.45 -5.66 -23.04
N ARG A 459 -21.35 -4.67 -22.92
CA ARG A 459 -21.52 -3.61 -23.93
C ARG A 459 -20.27 -2.73 -24.05
N ILE A 460 -19.67 -2.34 -22.93
CA ILE A 460 -18.42 -1.58 -22.90
C ILE A 460 -17.27 -2.39 -23.51
N ALA A 461 -17.13 -3.66 -23.11
CA ALA A 461 -16.10 -4.55 -23.64
C ALA A 461 -16.15 -4.71 -25.17
N GLU A 462 -17.35 -4.91 -25.73
CA GLU A 462 -17.56 -4.97 -27.18
C GLU A 462 -17.16 -3.66 -27.88
N ALA A 463 -17.56 -2.52 -27.30
CA ALA A 463 -17.25 -1.21 -27.86
C ALA A 463 -15.74 -0.92 -27.87
N MET A 464 -15.03 -1.27 -26.80
CA MET A 464 -13.58 -1.12 -26.70
C MET A 464 -12.84 -2.04 -27.68
N TRP A 465 -13.21 -3.33 -27.77
CA TRP A 465 -12.59 -4.26 -28.71
C TRP A 465 -12.92 -3.97 -30.19
N ALA A 466 -14.04 -3.29 -30.46
CA ALA A 466 -14.33 -2.82 -31.81
C ALA A 466 -13.32 -1.76 -32.29
N VAL A 467 -12.71 -1.01 -31.36
CA VAL A 467 -11.64 -0.04 -31.64
C VAL A 467 -10.29 -0.74 -31.72
N ASP A 468 -9.93 -1.52 -30.70
CA ASP A 468 -8.67 -2.24 -30.64
C ASP A 468 -8.88 -3.66 -30.09
N PRO A 469 -8.92 -4.70 -30.95
CA PRO A 469 -9.15 -6.08 -30.50
C PRO A 469 -7.93 -6.70 -29.79
N SER A 470 -6.81 -5.99 -29.69
CA SER A 470 -5.59 -6.51 -29.05
C SER A 470 -5.51 -6.23 -27.54
N ILE A 471 -6.31 -5.29 -27.03
CA ILE A 471 -6.32 -4.92 -25.61
C ILE A 471 -6.81 -6.07 -24.72
N LYS A 472 -6.38 -6.03 -23.46
CA LYS A 472 -6.72 -6.98 -22.41
C LYS A 472 -7.64 -6.33 -21.40
N LEU A 473 -8.85 -6.89 -21.26
CA LEU A 473 -9.86 -6.38 -20.36
C LEU A 473 -9.81 -7.07 -19.00
N VAL A 474 -9.89 -6.29 -17.92
CA VAL A 474 -9.99 -6.74 -16.53
C VAL A 474 -11.41 -6.42 -16.06
N ALA A 475 -12.15 -7.46 -15.67
CA ALA A 475 -13.49 -7.32 -15.10
C ALA A 475 -13.43 -7.17 -13.57
N VAL A 476 -14.36 -6.44 -12.99
CA VAL A 476 -14.50 -6.32 -11.52
C VAL A 476 -14.94 -7.65 -10.92
N GLY A 477 -14.09 -8.31 -10.13
CA GLY A 477 -14.48 -9.47 -9.32
C GLY A 477 -15.00 -9.08 -7.93
N GLY A 478 -15.01 -10.02 -7.00
CA GLY A 478 -15.63 -9.84 -5.69
C GLY A 478 -16.11 -11.15 -5.09
N VAL A 479 -15.18 -12.06 -4.77
CA VAL A 479 -15.51 -13.28 -4.01
C VAL A 479 -16.12 -12.88 -2.67
N GLY A 480 -17.24 -13.51 -2.31
CA GLY A 480 -17.97 -13.22 -1.07
C GLY A 480 -18.80 -11.92 -1.06
N PHE A 481 -18.77 -11.11 -2.12
CA PHE A 481 -19.67 -9.96 -2.27
C PHE A 481 -21.02 -10.42 -2.85
N GLU A 482 -22.13 -9.92 -2.30
CA GLU A 482 -23.48 -10.30 -2.73
C GLU A 482 -23.69 -9.97 -4.22
N GLY A 483 -24.02 -10.99 -5.02
CA GLY A 483 -24.16 -10.82 -6.48
C GLY A 483 -25.25 -11.69 -7.11
N LEU A 484 -25.51 -12.90 -6.59
CA LEU A 484 -26.50 -13.82 -7.18
C LEU A 484 -27.60 -14.23 -6.18
N PRO A 485 -28.84 -14.46 -6.66
CA PRO A 485 -29.85 -15.15 -5.86
C PRO A 485 -29.44 -16.61 -5.58
N GLY A 486 -29.37 -17.00 -4.30
CA GLY A 486 -29.18 -18.40 -3.89
C GLY A 486 -27.72 -18.81 -3.64
N ASP A 487 -27.04 -18.07 -2.77
CA ASP A 487 -25.70 -18.33 -2.20
C ASP A 487 -24.49 -18.14 -3.15
N GLY A 488 -24.67 -17.61 -4.36
CA GLY A 488 -23.56 -17.24 -5.25
C GLY A 488 -23.09 -15.79 -5.05
N ASP A 489 -21.80 -15.54 -5.29
CA ASP A 489 -21.19 -14.22 -5.16
C ASP A 489 -21.00 -13.49 -6.50
N TRP A 490 -20.49 -12.26 -6.41
CA TRP A 490 -20.23 -11.38 -7.54
C TRP A 490 -19.25 -11.98 -8.55
N ALA A 491 -18.13 -12.53 -8.08
CA ALA A 491 -17.12 -13.15 -8.94
C ALA A 491 -17.70 -14.33 -9.74
N GLU A 492 -18.46 -15.21 -9.08
CA GLU A 492 -19.14 -16.33 -9.75
C GLU A 492 -20.08 -15.83 -10.86
N GLY A 493 -20.88 -14.79 -10.60
CA GLY A 493 -21.79 -14.25 -11.60
C GLY A 493 -21.06 -13.60 -12.79
N MET A 494 -20.00 -12.83 -12.53
CA MET A 494 -19.17 -12.27 -13.60
C MET A 494 -18.51 -13.36 -14.45
N LEU A 495 -17.96 -14.40 -13.83
CA LEU A 495 -17.36 -15.53 -14.54
C LEU A 495 -18.41 -16.38 -15.29
N THR A 496 -19.65 -16.42 -14.81
CA THR A 496 -20.75 -17.13 -15.48
C THR A 496 -21.23 -16.40 -16.74
N TYR A 497 -21.42 -15.07 -16.66
CA TYR A 497 -22.12 -14.30 -17.70
C TYR A 497 -21.22 -13.38 -18.54
N CYS A 498 -19.99 -13.11 -18.11
CA CYS A 498 -19.08 -12.15 -18.76
C CYS A 498 -17.74 -12.77 -19.20
N ALA A 499 -17.54 -14.10 -19.08
CA ALA A 499 -16.25 -14.74 -19.40
C ALA A 499 -15.78 -14.61 -20.86
N ASP A 500 -16.67 -14.29 -21.80
CA ASP A 500 -16.30 -13.95 -23.19
C ASP A 500 -15.86 -12.48 -23.35
N TYR A 501 -16.06 -11.65 -22.33
CA TYR A 501 -15.87 -10.20 -22.33
C TYR A 501 -14.80 -9.74 -21.34
N MET A 502 -13.85 -10.62 -21.03
CA MET A 502 -12.71 -10.33 -20.15
C MET A 502 -11.50 -11.21 -20.50
N ASN A 503 -10.32 -10.79 -20.05
CA ASN A 503 -9.09 -11.56 -20.07
C ASN A 503 -8.58 -11.87 -18.67
N LEU A 504 -8.86 -10.99 -17.72
CA LEU A 504 -8.53 -11.11 -16.30
C LEU A 504 -9.75 -10.71 -15.48
N ILE A 505 -9.76 -11.12 -14.21
CA ILE A 505 -10.76 -10.70 -13.23
C ILE A 505 -10.04 -10.14 -12.01
N SER A 506 -10.50 -9.01 -11.50
CA SER A 506 -9.90 -8.38 -10.33
C SER A 506 -10.37 -8.99 -9.01
N GLU A 507 -9.54 -8.95 -7.98
CA GLU A 507 -9.96 -9.16 -6.59
C GLU A 507 -9.18 -8.19 -5.69
N HIS A 508 -9.82 -7.70 -4.62
CA HIS A 508 -9.23 -6.68 -3.74
C HIS A 508 -8.84 -7.29 -2.39
N ILE A 509 -7.63 -7.02 -1.91
CA ILE A 509 -7.06 -7.66 -0.71
C ILE A 509 -6.60 -6.61 0.30
N TYR A 510 -7.28 -6.53 1.43
CA TYR A 510 -6.83 -5.70 2.55
C TYR A 510 -6.58 -6.55 3.81
N GLY A 511 -5.30 -6.75 4.14
CA GLY A 511 -4.87 -7.49 5.33
C GLY A 511 -5.30 -6.81 6.63
N GLY A 512 -5.64 -7.62 7.63
CA GLY A 512 -6.03 -7.19 8.97
C GLY A 512 -4.84 -6.90 9.88
N SER A 513 -5.10 -6.20 10.99
CA SER A 513 -4.12 -5.95 12.05
C SER A 513 -4.31 -6.97 13.17
N SER A 514 -3.27 -7.74 13.49
CA SER A 514 -3.26 -8.60 14.69
C SER A 514 -2.21 -8.12 15.71
N PRO A 515 -2.48 -8.27 17.03
CA PRO A 515 -1.44 -8.16 18.06
C PRO A 515 -0.37 -9.24 17.97
N GLY A 516 -0.70 -10.42 17.43
CA GLY A 516 0.25 -11.52 17.21
C GLY A 516 1.01 -11.31 15.91
N LEU A 517 2.34 -11.32 15.95
CA LEU A 517 3.13 -10.99 14.76
C LEU A 517 3.03 -12.02 13.64
N ILE A 518 2.97 -13.31 13.98
CA ILE A 518 2.82 -14.41 13.01
C ILE A 518 1.46 -14.28 12.31
N GLU A 519 0.38 -14.10 13.06
CA GLU A 519 -0.97 -13.90 12.51
C GLU A 519 -1.07 -12.60 11.69
N HIS A 520 -0.44 -11.52 12.16
CA HIS A 520 -0.37 -10.26 11.43
C HIS A 520 0.31 -10.46 10.07
N ALA A 521 1.46 -11.13 10.04
CA ALA A 521 2.21 -11.39 8.82
C ALA A 521 1.44 -12.29 7.84
N ASP A 522 0.77 -13.34 8.34
CA ASP A 522 0.03 -14.30 7.50
C ASP A 522 -1.27 -13.72 6.92
N SER A 523 -1.78 -12.61 7.46
CA SER A 523 -3.11 -12.10 7.12
C SER A 523 -3.33 -11.90 5.61
N ILE A 524 -2.36 -11.38 4.86
CA ILE A 524 -2.50 -11.19 3.41
C ILE A 524 -2.41 -12.54 2.68
N ALA A 525 -1.44 -13.37 3.03
CA ALA A 525 -1.25 -14.69 2.44
C ALA A 525 -2.49 -15.58 2.61
N SER A 526 -3.12 -15.54 3.79
CA SER A 526 -4.36 -16.26 4.07
C SER A 526 -5.52 -15.84 3.16
N ILE A 527 -5.67 -14.53 2.90
CA ILE A 527 -6.69 -14.02 1.97
C ILE A 527 -6.38 -14.46 0.53
N VAL A 528 -5.11 -14.35 0.10
CA VAL A 528 -4.68 -14.81 -1.24
C VAL A 528 -5.03 -16.29 -1.44
N ARG A 529 -4.74 -17.16 -0.46
CA ARG A 529 -5.10 -18.59 -0.52
C ARG A 529 -6.59 -18.79 -0.73
N GLY A 530 -7.42 -18.13 0.09
CA GLY A 530 -8.88 -18.26 -0.01
C GLY A 530 -9.43 -17.82 -1.37
N LEU A 531 -8.93 -16.71 -1.92
CA LEU A 531 -9.34 -16.22 -3.24
C LEU A 531 -8.91 -17.17 -4.36
N VAL A 532 -7.66 -17.67 -4.31
CA VAL A 532 -7.17 -18.63 -5.31
C VAL A 532 -7.96 -19.94 -5.25
N GLU A 533 -8.25 -20.45 -4.05
CA GLU A 533 -9.06 -21.66 -3.86
C GLU A 533 -10.47 -21.49 -4.44
N ALA A 534 -11.13 -20.36 -4.17
CA ALA A 534 -12.45 -20.05 -4.74
C ALA A 534 -12.41 -20.03 -6.28
N HIS A 535 -11.42 -19.35 -6.87
CA HIS A 535 -11.29 -19.28 -8.34
C HIS A 535 -10.91 -20.61 -8.99
N ARG A 536 -10.13 -21.46 -8.32
CA ARG A 536 -9.90 -22.85 -8.75
C ARG A 536 -11.20 -23.64 -8.73
N GLU A 537 -12.04 -23.49 -7.69
CA GLU A 537 -13.36 -24.13 -7.63
C GLU A 537 -14.27 -23.67 -8.79
N TYR A 538 -14.33 -22.36 -9.07
CA TYR A 538 -15.12 -21.85 -10.19
C TYR A 538 -14.65 -22.44 -11.53
N ARG A 539 -13.33 -22.53 -11.74
CA ARG A 539 -12.75 -23.09 -12.97
C ARG A 539 -13.10 -24.58 -13.16
N GLU A 540 -13.27 -25.33 -12.07
CA GLU A 540 -13.72 -26.73 -12.13
C GLU A 540 -15.22 -26.87 -12.43
N ARG A 541 -16.05 -25.97 -11.88
CA ARG A 541 -17.52 -26.12 -11.88
C ARG A 541 -18.23 -25.35 -12.99
N LEU A 542 -17.74 -24.18 -13.41
CA LEU A 542 -18.43 -23.30 -14.36
C LEU A 542 -18.12 -23.68 -15.81
N GLU A 543 -19.17 -24.03 -16.56
CA GLU A 543 -19.05 -24.36 -17.99
C GLU A 543 -18.52 -23.18 -18.82
N SER A 544 -18.82 -21.94 -18.42
CA SER A 544 -18.37 -20.72 -19.09
C SER A 544 -16.85 -20.55 -19.10
N LEU A 545 -16.13 -21.21 -18.19
CA LEU A 545 -14.68 -21.15 -18.05
C LEU A 545 -13.94 -22.28 -18.76
N GLN A 546 -14.67 -23.25 -19.33
CA GLN A 546 -14.04 -24.33 -20.11
C GLN A 546 -13.26 -23.72 -21.28
N ASP A 547 -12.01 -24.14 -21.45
CA ASP A 547 -11.07 -23.65 -22.47
C ASP A 547 -10.63 -22.17 -22.33
N LYS A 548 -10.90 -21.53 -21.19
CA LYS A 548 -10.44 -20.15 -20.90
C LYS A 548 -9.37 -20.13 -19.83
N ASP A 549 -8.40 -19.22 -20.00
CA ASP A 549 -7.38 -18.90 -18.99
C ASP A 549 -7.59 -17.49 -18.43
N ILE A 550 -8.70 -17.31 -17.72
CA ILE A 550 -8.97 -16.06 -16.98
C ILE A 550 -8.26 -16.19 -15.64
N ARG A 551 -7.24 -15.35 -15.43
CA ARG A 551 -6.40 -15.30 -14.24
C ARG A 551 -6.74 -14.07 -13.37
N LEU A 552 -6.28 -14.10 -12.14
CA LEU A 552 -6.49 -13.06 -11.13
C LEU A 552 -5.59 -11.85 -11.37
N ALA A 553 -6.18 -10.67 -11.23
CA ALA A 553 -5.48 -9.41 -11.04
C ALA A 553 -5.80 -8.87 -9.64
N PHE A 554 -4.86 -8.93 -8.70
CA PHE A 554 -5.02 -8.29 -7.39
C PHE A 554 -4.77 -6.80 -7.51
N ASP A 555 -5.65 -6.11 -8.24
CA ASP A 555 -5.42 -4.75 -8.72
C ASP A 555 -5.73 -3.67 -7.67
N GLU A 556 -6.07 -4.10 -6.45
CA GLU A 556 -5.91 -3.39 -5.20
C GLU A 556 -5.48 -4.36 -4.09
N TRP A 557 -4.30 -4.16 -3.50
CA TRP A 557 -3.92 -4.91 -2.31
C TRP A 557 -3.00 -4.14 -1.35
N ASN A 558 -3.22 -4.29 -0.04
CA ASN A 558 -2.35 -3.77 1.02
C ASN A 558 -2.77 -4.26 2.42
N TYR A 559 -2.22 -3.67 3.48
CA TYR A 559 -2.85 -3.67 4.80
C TYR A 559 -3.93 -2.58 4.90
N SER A 560 -5.04 -2.94 5.55
CA SER A 560 -6.12 -2.01 5.89
C SER A 560 -5.62 -0.83 6.72
N TRP A 561 -6.25 0.32 6.49
CA TRP A 561 -5.97 1.61 7.13
C TRP A 561 -7.03 2.04 8.15
N GLU A 562 -8.16 1.34 8.22
CA GLU A 562 -9.35 1.78 8.98
C GLU A 562 -9.10 2.00 10.48
N ASP A 563 -8.16 1.26 11.07
CA ASP A 563 -7.78 1.37 12.49
C ASP A 563 -6.50 2.21 12.71
N ARG A 564 -5.99 2.88 11.67
CA ARG A 564 -4.71 3.59 11.69
C ARG A 564 -4.88 5.10 11.62
N HIS A 565 -3.89 5.80 12.17
CA HIS A 565 -3.84 7.26 12.05
C HIS A 565 -3.38 7.68 10.66
N GLU A 566 -4.18 8.49 9.99
CA GLU A 566 -3.91 9.08 8.68
C GLU A 566 -2.97 10.29 8.80
N ILE A 567 -1.67 10.03 8.75
CA ILE A 567 -0.62 11.06 8.94
C ILE A 567 -0.33 11.79 7.64
N TYR A 568 -0.48 11.11 6.50
CA TYR A 568 -0.05 11.58 5.19
C TYR A 568 -1.22 11.96 4.27
N GLY A 569 -2.32 12.45 4.84
CA GLY A 569 -3.56 12.77 4.12
C GLY A 569 -4.62 11.68 4.27
N GLU A 570 -5.80 11.91 3.70
CA GLU A 570 -6.89 10.92 3.64
C GLU A 570 -6.34 9.57 3.20
N ALA A 571 -6.72 8.49 3.89
CA ALA A 571 -6.32 7.13 3.57
C ALA A 571 -4.79 6.93 3.54
N GLY A 572 -4.01 7.84 4.14
CA GLY A 572 -2.55 7.82 4.17
C GLY A 572 -1.97 7.43 5.53
N PRO A 573 -2.11 6.14 5.96
CA PRO A 573 -1.56 5.69 7.22
C PRO A 573 -0.04 5.58 7.12
N ARG A 574 0.62 5.48 8.28
CA ARG A 574 1.99 4.99 8.37
C ARG A 574 2.01 3.47 8.38
N TYR A 575 2.97 2.88 7.67
CA TYR A 575 3.26 1.46 7.79
C TYR A 575 4.47 1.22 8.68
N TYR A 576 4.51 0.04 9.26
CA TYR A 576 5.55 -0.40 10.18
C TYR A 576 6.25 -1.62 9.63
N PHE A 577 7.39 -1.97 10.21
CA PHE A 577 8.15 -3.14 9.78
C PHE A 577 7.36 -4.46 9.89
N LYS A 578 6.43 -4.59 10.86
CA LYS A 578 5.50 -5.74 10.88
C LYS A 578 4.64 -5.87 9.62
N ASP A 579 4.29 -4.75 9.00
CA ASP A 579 3.51 -4.74 7.76
C ASP A 579 4.41 -5.20 6.59
N ALA A 580 5.70 -4.87 6.61
CA ALA A 580 6.66 -5.35 5.62
C ALA A 580 6.81 -6.88 5.64
N LEU A 581 6.79 -7.51 6.83
CA LEU A 581 6.80 -8.97 6.96
C LEU A 581 5.62 -9.61 6.23
N GLY A 582 4.41 -9.08 6.40
CA GLY A 582 3.24 -9.62 5.73
C GLY A 582 3.10 -9.25 4.26
N ILE A 583 3.63 -8.11 3.81
CA ILE A 583 3.77 -7.84 2.36
C ILE A 583 4.67 -8.91 1.72
N ALA A 584 5.78 -9.29 2.38
CA ALA A 584 6.64 -10.37 1.88
C ALA A 584 5.92 -11.72 1.84
N GLN A 585 5.18 -12.10 2.89
CA GLN A 585 4.40 -13.36 2.89
C GLN A 585 3.26 -13.34 1.85
N GLY A 586 2.62 -12.18 1.65
CA GLY A 586 1.64 -11.99 0.58
C GLY A 586 2.25 -12.25 -0.81
N LEU A 587 3.44 -11.72 -1.08
CA LEU A 587 4.17 -12.00 -2.31
C LEU A 587 4.53 -13.49 -2.43
N HIS A 588 5.00 -14.12 -1.35
CA HIS A 588 5.32 -15.56 -1.33
C HIS A 588 4.11 -16.40 -1.75
N GLU A 589 2.93 -16.08 -1.22
CA GLU A 589 1.71 -16.79 -1.57
C GLU A 589 1.28 -16.55 -3.03
N MET A 590 1.45 -15.33 -3.55
CA MET A 590 1.23 -15.06 -4.97
C MET A 590 2.21 -15.83 -5.87
N PHE A 591 3.46 -16.00 -5.45
CA PHE A 591 4.46 -16.78 -6.21
C PHE A 591 4.10 -18.26 -6.27
N ARG A 592 3.65 -18.83 -5.14
CA ARG A 592 3.15 -20.23 -5.08
C ARG A 592 1.97 -20.47 -6.03
N ASN A 593 1.17 -19.43 -6.27
CA ASN A 593 -0.02 -19.47 -7.10
C ASN A 593 0.13 -18.67 -8.41
N SER A 594 1.35 -18.59 -8.94
CA SER A 594 1.67 -17.90 -10.21
C SER A 594 0.92 -18.47 -11.43
N ASP A 595 0.38 -19.69 -11.33
CA ASP A 595 -0.53 -20.28 -12.33
C ASP A 595 -1.91 -19.58 -12.37
N MET A 596 -2.32 -18.98 -11.24
CA MET A 596 -3.61 -18.29 -11.08
C MET A 596 -3.47 -16.77 -10.98
N VAL A 597 -2.40 -16.25 -10.36
CA VAL A 597 -2.20 -14.83 -10.11
C VAL A 597 -1.32 -14.23 -11.21
N PHE A 598 -1.89 -13.33 -12.00
CA PHE A 598 -1.22 -12.74 -13.15
C PHE A 598 -0.73 -11.30 -12.90
N MET A 599 -1.44 -10.53 -12.08
CA MET A 599 -1.14 -9.12 -11.83
C MET A 599 -1.45 -8.78 -10.38
N ALA A 600 -0.72 -7.81 -9.81
CA ALA A 600 -1.07 -7.22 -8.52
C ALA A 600 -0.67 -5.74 -8.49
N ASN A 601 -1.50 -4.87 -7.90
CA ASN A 601 -1.29 -3.43 -7.86
C ASN A 601 -1.49 -2.88 -6.45
N ILE A 602 -0.44 -2.27 -5.91
CA ILE A 602 -0.44 -1.65 -4.57
C ILE A 602 -0.28 -0.13 -4.69
N HIS A 603 -0.92 0.65 -3.81
CA HIS A 603 -0.74 2.10 -3.89
C HIS A 603 0.70 2.51 -3.61
N PRO A 604 1.32 3.35 -4.45
CA PRO A 604 2.74 3.64 -4.33
C PRO A 604 3.04 4.86 -3.44
N VAL A 605 2.15 5.86 -3.33
CA VAL A 605 2.45 7.16 -2.70
C VAL A 605 1.32 7.62 -1.78
N ASN A 606 1.68 7.97 -0.53
CA ASN A 606 0.82 8.47 0.55
C ASN A 606 -0.40 7.61 0.88
N VAL A 607 -1.44 7.64 0.04
CA VAL A 607 -2.67 6.83 0.17
C VAL A 607 -2.32 5.36 0.06
N HIS A 608 -2.48 4.61 1.15
CA HIS A 608 -1.94 3.25 1.31
C HIS A 608 -0.48 3.11 0.81
N GLY A 609 0.26 4.22 0.79
CA GLY A 609 1.42 4.35 -0.08
C GLY A 609 2.68 3.72 0.47
N GLN A 610 3.50 3.16 -0.41
CA GLN A 610 4.83 2.63 -0.11
C GLN A 610 5.92 3.71 0.01
N ILE A 611 5.60 4.91 -0.44
CA ILE A 611 6.40 6.13 -0.32
C ILE A 611 5.56 7.17 0.39
N LYS A 612 6.14 7.85 1.38
CA LYS A 612 5.50 8.97 2.07
C LYS A 612 6.16 10.28 1.69
N THR A 613 5.36 11.33 1.53
CA THR A 613 5.84 12.68 1.23
C THR A 613 5.40 13.69 2.28
N THR A 614 6.29 14.64 2.55
CA THR A 614 5.99 15.94 3.16
C THR A 614 5.97 16.99 2.05
N LYS A 615 5.86 18.27 2.43
CA LYS A 615 5.92 19.38 1.48
C LYS A 615 7.23 19.44 0.68
N THR A 616 8.30 18.84 1.20
CA THR A 616 9.67 19.01 0.65
C THR A 616 10.49 17.73 0.59
N ASP A 617 10.07 16.67 1.27
CA ASP A 617 10.85 15.44 1.38
C ASP A 617 9.98 14.23 1.06
N ALA A 618 10.63 13.15 0.62
CA ALA A 618 10.02 11.83 0.45
C ALA A 618 10.86 10.75 1.13
N ALA A 619 10.23 9.67 1.58
CA ALA A 619 10.90 8.47 2.07
C ALA A 619 10.14 7.21 1.69
N ILE A 620 10.89 6.13 1.46
CA ILE A 620 10.35 4.80 1.21
C ILE A 620 10.03 4.10 2.54
N GLU A 621 8.84 3.52 2.63
CA GLU A 621 8.41 2.69 3.76
C GLU A 621 9.08 1.32 3.71
N ALA A 622 9.09 0.62 4.85
CA ALA A 622 9.63 -0.74 4.92
C ALA A 622 8.93 -1.70 3.94
N THR A 623 7.62 -1.52 3.73
CA THR A 623 6.82 -2.28 2.77
C THR A 623 7.25 -2.01 1.32
N GLY A 624 7.64 -0.77 0.99
CA GLY A 624 8.21 -0.41 -0.32
C GLY A 624 9.59 -1.02 -0.57
N LEU A 625 10.43 -1.11 0.47
CA LEU A 625 11.72 -1.79 0.39
C LEU A 625 11.56 -3.27 0.05
N VAL A 626 10.53 -3.93 0.60
CA VAL A 626 10.21 -5.33 0.26
C VAL A 626 9.89 -5.46 -1.22
N LEU A 627 9.00 -4.64 -1.76
CA LEU A 627 8.63 -4.71 -3.18
C LEU A 627 9.85 -4.54 -4.09
N GLY A 628 10.72 -3.56 -3.81
CA GLY A 628 11.96 -3.37 -4.55
C GLY A 628 12.92 -4.55 -4.41
N LEU A 629 13.09 -5.10 -3.21
CA LEU A 629 13.95 -6.26 -2.96
C LEU A 629 13.56 -7.45 -3.83
N TYR A 630 12.28 -7.86 -3.80
CA TYR A 630 11.82 -9.00 -4.57
C TYR A 630 11.84 -8.72 -6.08
N ARG A 631 11.45 -7.51 -6.50
CA ARG A 631 11.45 -7.12 -7.91
C ARG A 631 12.81 -7.25 -8.59
N HIS A 632 13.87 -6.88 -7.87
CA HIS A 632 15.23 -6.80 -8.42
C HIS A 632 16.08 -8.04 -8.19
N HIS A 633 15.74 -8.87 -7.18
CA HIS A 633 16.63 -9.95 -6.74
C HIS A 633 15.97 -11.34 -6.63
N PHE A 634 14.63 -11.46 -6.65
CA PHE A 634 13.99 -12.77 -6.60
C PHE A 634 13.88 -13.39 -8.00
N GLY A 635 14.07 -14.71 -8.09
CA GLY A 635 13.92 -15.45 -9.34
C GLY A 635 12.47 -15.46 -9.84
N THR A 636 12.30 -15.69 -11.15
CA THR A 636 10.99 -15.66 -11.80
C THR A 636 10.40 -17.04 -12.06
N LEU A 637 11.18 -18.11 -11.86
CA LEU A 637 10.77 -19.49 -12.11
C LEU A 637 10.62 -20.23 -10.77
N PRO A 638 9.44 -20.18 -10.14
CA PRO A 638 9.24 -20.73 -8.80
C PRO A 638 9.46 -22.25 -8.82
N VAL A 639 10.04 -22.78 -7.75
CA VAL A 639 10.27 -24.21 -7.56
C VAL A 639 9.57 -24.72 -6.31
N ALA A 640 9.30 -26.02 -6.25
CA ALA A 640 8.63 -26.62 -5.11
C ALA A 640 9.49 -26.55 -3.84
N VAL A 641 8.89 -26.04 -2.76
CA VAL A 641 9.45 -26.00 -1.40
C VAL A 641 8.62 -26.91 -0.50
N GLY A 642 9.26 -27.70 0.36
CA GLY A 642 8.60 -28.61 1.30
C GLY A 642 7.68 -27.90 2.30
N SER A 643 6.65 -28.60 2.76
CA SER A 643 5.47 -28.00 3.41
C SER A 643 5.56 -27.74 4.92
N ASP A 644 6.69 -28.01 5.57
CA ASP A 644 6.85 -27.80 7.03
C ASP A 644 8.02 -26.85 7.29
N THR A 645 7.79 -25.57 6.99
CA THR A 645 8.78 -24.50 7.22
C THR A 645 8.43 -23.62 8.41
N GLU A 646 7.29 -23.86 9.07
CA GLU A 646 6.84 -23.07 10.21
C GLU A 646 7.90 -23.05 11.33
N PRO A 647 8.10 -21.92 12.02
CA PRO A 647 7.34 -20.66 11.89
C PRO A 647 7.82 -19.72 10.76
N LEU A 648 8.71 -20.19 9.89
CA LEU A 648 9.24 -19.41 8.76
C LEU A 648 8.38 -19.59 7.51
N ASP A 649 8.26 -18.54 6.72
CA ASP A 649 7.68 -18.60 5.38
C ASP A 649 8.80 -18.62 4.34
N VAL A 650 8.84 -19.66 3.50
CA VAL A 650 9.94 -19.88 2.55
C VAL A 650 9.40 -20.10 1.14
N VAL A 651 10.02 -19.42 0.18
CA VAL A 651 9.85 -19.66 -1.26
C VAL A 651 11.21 -19.73 -1.94
N ALA A 652 11.27 -20.43 -3.06
CA ALA A 652 12.47 -20.50 -3.88
C ALA A 652 12.11 -20.41 -5.36
N ALA A 653 13.01 -19.85 -6.15
CA ALA A 653 12.86 -19.72 -7.59
C ALA A 653 14.22 -19.71 -8.29
N TRP A 654 14.27 -20.29 -9.50
CA TRP A 654 15.38 -20.04 -10.41
C TRP A 654 15.29 -18.63 -10.97
N ASN A 655 16.45 -18.00 -11.20
CA ASN A 655 16.52 -16.88 -12.14
C ASN A 655 16.29 -17.35 -13.59
N GLU A 656 16.01 -16.42 -14.49
CA GLU A 656 15.67 -16.74 -15.89
C GLU A 656 16.79 -17.54 -16.61
N GLU A 657 18.04 -17.31 -16.25
CA GLU A 657 19.20 -18.00 -16.83
C GLU A 657 19.46 -19.38 -16.25
N HIS A 658 18.74 -19.81 -15.20
CA HIS A 658 19.04 -21.03 -14.42
C HIS A 658 20.48 -21.08 -13.90
N SER A 659 21.06 -19.93 -13.56
CA SER A 659 22.42 -19.82 -13.02
C SER A 659 22.45 -19.63 -11.51
N ALA A 660 21.33 -19.25 -10.90
CA ALA A 660 21.21 -19.08 -9.47
C ALA A 660 19.83 -19.52 -8.98
N LEU A 661 19.83 -20.23 -7.85
CA LEU A 661 18.63 -20.51 -7.08
C LEU A 661 18.48 -19.39 -6.06
N THR A 662 17.38 -18.66 -6.15
CA THR A 662 17.01 -17.67 -5.14
C THR A 662 16.14 -18.33 -4.08
N VAL A 663 16.38 -18.02 -2.81
CA VAL A 663 15.59 -18.48 -1.67
C VAL A 663 15.20 -17.26 -0.87
N ALA A 664 13.91 -17.04 -0.63
CA ALA A 664 13.42 -15.95 0.21
C ALA A 664 12.77 -16.52 1.46
N VAL A 665 13.07 -15.93 2.61
CA VAL A 665 12.62 -16.37 3.93
C VAL A 665 12.08 -15.18 4.71
N VAL A 666 10.85 -15.30 5.21
CA VAL A 666 10.30 -14.38 6.21
C VAL A 666 10.38 -15.05 7.59
N ASN A 667 11.04 -14.38 8.53
CA ASN A 667 11.06 -14.77 9.94
C ASN A 667 10.25 -13.78 10.77
N PRO A 668 8.99 -14.10 11.12
CA PRO A 668 8.16 -13.27 11.98
C PRO A 668 8.40 -13.52 13.48
N THR A 669 9.46 -14.23 13.89
CA THR A 669 9.76 -14.50 15.31
C THR A 669 10.91 -13.65 15.84
N GLU A 670 11.00 -13.55 17.16
CA GLU A 670 12.10 -12.87 17.86
C GLU A 670 13.37 -13.73 17.99
N GLU A 671 13.36 -14.93 17.40
CA GLU A 671 14.47 -15.89 17.46
C GLU A 671 15.20 -15.96 16.13
N GLU A 672 16.53 -16.10 16.19
CA GLU A 672 17.34 -16.44 15.03
C GLU A 672 17.14 -17.92 14.69
N HIS A 673 17.04 -18.23 13.39
CA HIS A 673 16.95 -19.60 12.91
C HIS A 673 18.10 -19.91 11.96
N THR A 674 18.60 -21.14 12.03
CA THR A 674 19.47 -21.69 10.98
C THR A 674 18.68 -22.74 10.19
N ILE A 675 18.53 -22.50 8.90
CA ILE A 675 17.88 -23.44 7.98
C ILE A 675 18.92 -24.25 7.22
N THR A 676 18.70 -25.55 7.06
CA THR A 676 19.51 -26.43 6.21
C THR A 676 18.75 -26.75 4.94
N LEU A 677 19.30 -26.41 3.79
CA LEU A 677 18.73 -26.71 2.47
C LEU A 677 19.00 -28.17 2.08
N ALA A 678 17.92 -28.93 1.92
CA ALA A 678 17.92 -30.23 1.25
C ALA A 678 17.51 -30.03 -0.21
N LEU A 679 18.51 -29.87 -1.09
CA LEU A 679 18.29 -29.61 -2.51
C LEU A 679 18.14 -30.91 -3.30
N GLU A 680 17.05 -31.01 -4.06
CA GLU A 680 16.85 -31.99 -5.13
C GLU A 680 16.92 -31.24 -6.47
N GLY A 681 17.52 -31.84 -7.51
CA GLY A 681 17.63 -31.22 -8.83
C GLY A 681 18.63 -30.06 -8.97
N ALA A 682 19.28 -29.62 -7.88
CA ALA A 682 20.26 -28.53 -7.92
C ALA A 682 21.51 -28.81 -7.08
N VAL A 683 22.65 -28.22 -7.49
CA VAL A 683 23.88 -28.18 -6.68
C VAL A 683 24.44 -26.76 -6.64
N LEU A 684 24.65 -26.23 -5.43
CA LEU A 684 25.29 -24.94 -5.23
C LEU A 684 26.75 -24.98 -5.71
N THR A 685 27.19 -23.92 -6.39
CA THR A 685 28.46 -23.88 -7.13
C THR A 685 29.46 -22.88 -6.60
N ASP A 686 29.00 -21.71 -6.17
CA ASP A 686 29.82 -20.59 -5.73
C ASP A 686 29.20 -19.89 -4.50
N ALA A 687 30.00 -19.04 -3.86
CA ALA A 687 29.54 -18.12 -2.84
C ALA A 687 28.41 -17.24 -3.38
N GLY A 688 27.33 -17.12 -2.61
CA GLY A 688 26.16 -16.33 -2.98
C GLY A 688 26.14 -14.93 -2.36
N GLN A 689 24.98 -14.31 -2.45
CA GLN A 689 24.68 -12.99 -1.89
C GLN A 689 23.41 -13.08 -1.06
N MET A 690 23.38 -12.36 0.07
CA MET A 690 22.17 -12.17 0.88
C MET A 690 21.80 -10.70 0.87
N TRP A 691 20.51 -10.43 0.75
CA TRP A 691 19.89 -9.15 1.06
C TRP A 691 18.95 -9.35 2.23
N VAL A 692 19.01 -8.46 3.22
CA VAL A 692 18.17 -8.59 4.41
C VAL A 692 17.57 -7.26 4.82
N ILE A 693 16.28 -7.31 5.17
CA ILE A 693 15.60 -6.25 5.89
C ILE A 693 15.27 -6.83 7.27
N ALA A 694 15.92 -6.31 8.32
CA ALA A 694 15.71 -6.80 9.68
C ALA A 694 15.72 -5.64 10.68
N HIS A 695 14.88 -5.75 11.71
CA HIS A 695 14.91 -4.82 12.84
C HIS A 695 14.29 -5.45 14.09
N SER A 696 14.89 -5.22 15.26
CA SER A 696 14.42 -5.81 16.52
C SER A 696 13.12 -5.22 17.07
N ASP A 697 12.60 -4.16 16.44
CA ASP A 697 11.34 -3.49 16.81
C ASP A 697 10.38 -3.60 15.62
N PRO A 698 9.29 -4.37 15.72
CA PRO A 698 8.32 -4.54 14.65
C PRO A 698 7.54 -3.24 14.32
N MET A 699 7.61 -2.23 15.20
CA MET A 699 6.97 -0.93 15.03
C MET A 699 7.94 0.15 14.52
N VAL A 700 9.14 -0.23 14.03
CA VAL A 700 10.02 0.72 13.35
C VAL A 700 9.44 1.13 12.00
N TYR A 701 9.77 2.34 11.55
CA TYR A 701 9.35 2.93 10.27
C TYR A 701 10.41 3.93 9.78
N ASN A 702 10.33 4.27 8.49
CA ASN A 702 11.10 5.36 7.88
C ASN A 702 10.25 6.64 7.86
N GLU A 703 10.90 7.80 7.97
CA GLU A 703 10.22 9.10 8.03
C GLU A 703 10.85 10.06 7.00
N PRO A 704 10.06 10.74 6.14
CA PRO A 704 10.58 11.76 5.24
C PRO A 704 11.35 12.85 5.99
N GLY A 705 12.48 13.26 5.42
CA GLY A 705 13.37 14.26 6.02
C GLY A 705 14.22 13.74 7.19
N GLN A 706 14.15 12.45 7.53
CA GLN A 706 15.03 11.79 8.50
C GLN A 706 15.88 10.70 7.82
N PRO A 707 17.08 10.39 8.35
CA PRO A 707 17.83 9.22 7.90
C PRO A 707 16.98 7.93 8.04
N PRO A 708 17.03 7.02 7.04
CA PRO A 708 16.24 5.79 7.10
C PRO A 708 16.69 4.93 8.29
N ARG A 709 15.70 4.35 8.98
CA ARG A 709 15.89 3.44 10.12
C ARG A 709 15.78 1.98 9.71
N VAL A 710 15.07 1.72 8.62
CA VAL A 710 14.95 0.42 7.96
C VAL A 710 15.56 0.56 6.57
N VAL A 711 16.48 -0.32 6.24
CA VAL A 711 17.19 -0.37 4.95
C VAL A 711 17.33 -1.82 4.49
N ILE A 712 17.66 -2.01 3.22
CA ILE A 712 18.13 -3.30 2.73
C ILE A 712 19.64 -3.36 3.00
N GLU A 713 20.09 -4.37 3.74
CA GLU A 713 21.51 -4.65 3.94
C GLU A 713 21.98 -5.74 2.98
N GLU A 714 23.10 -5.50 2.29
CA GLU A 714 23.74 -6.44 1.38
C GLU A 714 24.90 -7.17 2.08
N ILE A 715 24.81 -8.48 2.20
CA ILE A 715 25.78 -9.34 2.89
C ILE A 715 26.32 -10.41 1.94
N PRO A 716 27.60 -10.33 1.51
CA PRO A 716 28.25 -11.39 0.77
C PRO A 716 28.32 -12.69 1.58
N LEU A 717 28.02 -13.83 0.97
CA LEU A 717 28.18 -15.13 1.62
C LEU A 717 29.60 -15.66 1.37
N ASP A 718 30.39 -15.84 2.43
CA ASP A 718 31.82 -16.17 2.29
C ASP A 718 32.13 -17.58 1.77
N ALA A 719 31.13 -18.47 1.74
CA ALA A 719 31.30 -19.86 1.33
C ALA A 719 30.02 -20.44 0.72
N VAL A 720 30.19 -21.45 -0.14
CA VAL A 720 29.11 -22.34 -0.55
C VAL A 720 28.63 -23.11 0.69
N SER A 721 27.39 -22.90 1.08
CA SER A 721 26.77 -23.53 2.25
C SER A 721 25.32 -23.87 1.95
N ASN A 722 24.89 -25.05 2.38
CA ASN A 722 23.48 -25.38 2.43
C ASN A 722 22.83 -24.88 3.73
N GLU A 723 23.61 -24.36 4.68
CA GLU A 723 23.09 -23.72 5.89
C GLU A 723 22.95 -22.22 5.64
N LEU A 724 21.75 -21.67 5.88
CA LEU A 724 21.44 -20.25 5.80
C LEU A 724 21.03 -19.73 7.18
N ASN A 725 21.58 -18.58 7.58
CA ASN A 725 21.23 -17.94 8.85
C ASN A 725 20.15 -16.89 8.66
N VAL A 726 19.01 -17.05 9.32
CA VAL A 726 17.83 -16.19 9.20
C VAL A 726 17.68 -15.37 10.48
N PRO A 727 17.99 -14.06 10.46
CA PRO A 727 17.88 -13.21 11.65
C PRO A 727 16.45 -13.15 12.21
N PRO A 728 16.27 -12.84 13.50
CA PRO A 728 14.95 -12.56 14.06
C PRO A 728 14.31 -11.36 13.36
N LEU A 729 12.98 -11.36 13.24
CA LEU A 729 12.21 -10.27 12.65
C LEU A 729 12.84 -9.81 11.34
N SER A 730 12.82 -10.67 10.33
CA SER A 730 13.57 -10.42 9.11
C SER A 730 12.88 -10.91 7.85
N ILE A 731 13.29 -10.29 6.74
CA ILE A 731 12.98 -10.68 5.37
C ILE A 731 14.34 -10.86 4.70
N SER A 732 14.70 -12.11 4.45
CA SER A 732 16.02 -12.50 3.94
C SER A 732 15.86 -13.08 2.54
N LEU A 733 16.59 -12.55 1.57
CA LEU A 733 16.66 -13.06 0.20
C LEU A 733 18.09 -13.50 -0.09
N TYR A 734 18.26 -14.76 -0.44
CA TYR A 734 19.53 -15.36 -0.82
C TYR A 734 19.54 -15.62 -2.32
N GLU A 735 20.57 -15.15 -3.02
CA GLU A 735 20.88 -15.59 -4.37
C GLU A 735 22.07 -16.54 -4.30
N LEU A 736 21.83 -17.81 -4.65
CA LEU A 736 22.79 -18.89 -4.50
C LEU A 736 23.15 -19.43 -5.89
N PRO A 737 24.36 -19.16 -6.41
CA PRO A 737 24.80 -19.71 -7.70
C PRO A 737 24.68 -21.24 -7.71
N ALA A 738 23.94 -21.78 -8.67
CA ALA A 738 23.56 -23.20 -8.71
C ALA A 738 23.46 -23.72 -10.15
N ARG A 739 23.53 -25.04 -10.32
CA ARG A 739 23.45 -25.73 -11.62
C ARG A 739 22.78 -27.10 -11.51
#